data_AF-A0A845YWK1-F1
#
_entry.id   AF-A0A845YWK1-F1
#
_cell.length_a   1.000
_cell.length_b   1.000
_cell.length_c   1.000
_cell.angle_alpha   90.00
_cell.angle_beta   90.00
_cell.angle_gamma   90.00
#
_symmetry.space_group_name_H-M   'P 1'
#
loop_
_entity.id
_entity.type
_entity.pdbx_description
1 polymer ?
#
loop_
_entity_poly.entity_id
_entity_poly.type
_entity_poly.pdbx_seq_one_letter_code
_entity_poly.pdbx_strand_id
1 'polypeptide(L)'
;MKILVTGGAGFLGSHLIDRLMEQGHEVICLDNFYTGTKRNILKWLNHPYFELIRHDITEPIRLEADQIYHLACPASPIHYQYNPVKTIKTNVMGTLNMLGLAKRVKARFFLASTSEVYGDPDVHPQTEEYRGNVNCIGIRSCFDPKTEILTEAGWVAFPDLQPELKVATLNSAGKVEYHIPDEYIVQPYIGEMYRFANGNFDFCVTPNHWMYVRSETDNLMFIRADEDKHWQSWRALTGGDFGGEEVEWFELGTPPKNAKVKVEKIFMDDWLEFLGYYISEGCVDVRKRLRVVGGNDYDVADYNVLIAQENPEGGLKIANCLSRLGFNFTETLSDSDDYQFRVCSKQLAEILLPLGKSGEKYIPREFFRVSKRQLLILFKSLIMGDGSERGNCYAYYSKSKQLADDVQELALRCGYAASVVSHAVGRDLYRVNIRPAKDGNLVAPERFHYVGKVYCVNVTNHVVFVRRNGRAAWCGQCYDEGKRVAETLAFDYHRQNNVDIRVVRIFNSLTGDQKVLYYIGEKLYYENFAECYDRINGDISNVSVPCFDENSKTVIKPISAIWKHHVKKKGYQIKTFWGKQIKITEDHSLFTRDNNDRPQAVFGNELKVGDEIGVPSYISFLEQPLQPFHITDKISIQEEISVESEETISYIEKYGDKIREYLLAKGVNPEQLYSILKNYEEKNQIPWHLWEYLELPLSKKEKICYLSSKVIKNWIGNIEEFLWLLGFYVAQGSLIDNELLFKGEAEKLAKLIEVVERIFDCECEIKVEGSISIKSKILVDLIAEGLNFGKIEKNIPNWILQLPQTQLISFLQGLNEGNNVVEDRLNFNIEFKSDSQAIAEKLVLILAKFGLVASVSEIEVKDDKVYRIIVEGLEDNNIENLSNIQQKISAKSTGDIVWAKIESIEEFEIDDYVYDFSVPNYENFIGGSYGIFAHNTYGPRMLENDGRVVSNFIAQALKGIPLTVYGDGSQTRSFCYVSDLVEGFIRLMNQDFIGPVNIGNPGEYTILELAHTIQHMVNPDAEITYKPLPQDDPKQRQPDITRAKKYLGWEPTVPLQEGLKLTIEDFRERLKNEPPNS
;
A
#
# COMPACT_ATOMS: atom_id res chain seq x y z
N MET A 1 34.71 6.56 43.87
CA MET A 1 33.46 5.85 44.18
C MET A 1 33.51 4.49 43.52
N LYS A 2 32.89 3.48 44.13
CA LYS A 2 32.69 2.14 43.56
C LYS A 2 31.28 2.07 42.96
N ILE A 3 31.16 1.78 41.66
CA ILE A 3 29.93 1.98 40.90
C ILE A 3 29.54 0.69 40.19
N LEU A 4 28.35 0.17 40.49
CA LEU A 4 27.77 -0.98 39.82
C LEU A 4 26.99 -0.51 38.59
N VAL A 5 27.25 -1.10 37.42
CA VAL A 5 26.44 -0.87 36.21
C VAL A 5 25.86 -2.20 35.75
N THR A 6 24.54 -2.37 35.94
CA THR A 6 23.84 -3.60 35.57
C THR A 6 23.31 -3.48 34.14
N GLY A 7 23.59 -4.44 33.27
CA GLY A 7 23.46 -4.26 31.82
C GLY A 7 24.63 -3.45 31.24
N GLY A 8 25.75 -3.39 31.97
CA GLY A 8 26.92 -2.58 31.63
C GLY A 8 27.62 -2.99 30.33
N ALA A 9 27.38 -4.20 29.82
CA ALA A 9 27.92 -4.63 28.53
C ALA A 9 26.99 -4.28 27.34
N GLY A 10 25.80 -3.74 27.60
CA GLY A 10 24.87 -3.25 26.60
C GLY A 10 25.25 -1.90 25.99
N PHE A 11 24.46 -1.47 24.99
CA PHE A 11 24.57 -0.19 24.27
C PHE A 11 24.83 1.00 25.21
N LEU A 12 23.82 1.48 25.93
CA LEU A 12 23.93 2.65 26.81
C LEU A 12 24.85 2.39 28.01
N GLY A 13 24.82 1.16 28.55
CA GLY A 13 25.62 0.76 29.72
C GLY A 13 27.13 0.87 29.49
N SER A 14 27.62 0.49 28.30
CA SER A 14 29.06 0.51 28.02
C SER A 14 29.61 1.92 27.78
N HIS A 15 28.84 2.81 27.13
CA HIS A 15 29.23 4.22 27.00
C HIS A 15 29.23 4.93 28.35
N LEU A 16 28.30 4.59 29.24
CA LEU A 16 28.31 5.06 30.62
C LEU A 16 29.52 4.52 31.40
N ILE A 17 29.84 3.22 31.31
CA ILE A 17 31.03 2.64 31.94
C ILE A 17 32.29 3.39 31.52
N ASP A 18 32.48 3.64 30.23
CA ASP A 18 33.65 4.37 29.72
C ASP A 18 33.79 5.74 30.38
N ARG A 19 32.71 6.53 30.38
CA ARG A 19 32.66 7.87 30.95
C ARG A 19 32.92 7.89 32.47
N LEU A 20 32.52 6.84 33.20
CA LEU A 20 32.80 6.67 34.64
C LEU A 20 34.25 6.21 34.90
N MET A 21 34.80 5.33 34.06
CA MET A 21 36.20 4.89 34.14
C MET A 21 37.16 6.05 33.82
N GLU A 22 36.83 6.88 32.84
CA GLU A 22 37.55 8.12 32.48
C GLU A 22 37.47 9.17 33.60
N GLN A 23 36.42 9.14 34.44
CA GLN A 23 36.29 9.91 35.68
C GLN A 23 37.06 9.29 36.87
N GLY A 24 37.85 8.23 36.64
CA GLY A 24 38.69 7.59 37.65
C GLY A 24 37.89 6.85 38.73
N HIS A 25 36.71 6.33 38.39
CA HIS A 25 35.89 5.54 39.32
C HIS A 25 36.26 4.05 39.28
N GLU A 26 35.92 3.33 40.35
CA GLU A 26 36.02 1.88 40.38
C GLU A 26 34.68 1.31 39.90
N VAL A 27 34.66 0.53 38.82
CA VAL A 27 33.40 0.16 38.14
C VAL A 27 33.24 -1.36 38.10
N ILE A 28 32.11 -1.83 38.64
CA ILE A 28 31.67 -3.23 38.52
C ILE A 28 30.64 -3.31 37.38
N CYS A 29 30.97 -4.02 36.31
CA CYS A 29 30.02 -4.39 35.27
C CYS A 29 29.29 -5.68 35.67
N LEU A 30 27.96 -5.63 35.76
CA LEU A 30 27.12 -6.78 36.08
C LEU A 30 26.22 -7.11 34.89
N ASP A 31 26.45 -8.24 34.22
CA ASP A 31 25.76 -8.57 32.98
C ASP A 31 25.64 -10.09 32.81
N ASN A 32 24.49 -10.61 32.33
CA ASN A 32 24.34 -12.02 31.98
C ASN A 32 24.80 -12.33 30.54
N PHE A 33 25.01 -11.27 29.73
CA PHE A 33 25.18 -11.28 28.28
C PHE A 33 23.93 -11.78 27.54
N TYR A 34 22.74 -11.40 27.99
CA TYR A 34 21.46 -11.66 27.28
C TYR A 34 21.25 -10.68 26.11
N THR A 35 21.50 -9.38 26.35
CA THR A 35 21.55 -8.32 25.31
C THR A 35 22.81 -7.46 25.40
N GLY A 36 23.68 -7.69 26.39
CA GLY A 36 25.01 -7.09 26.47
C GLY A 36 26.07 -7.98 25.81
N THR A 37 27.18 -7.41 25.35
CA THR A 37 28.32 -8.18 24.82
C THR A 37 29.64 -7.81 25.50
N LYS A 38 30.41 -8.84 25.89
CA LYS A 38 31.71 -8.68 26.56
C LYS A 38 32.69 -7.82 25.75
N ARG A 39 32.53 -7.74 24.41
CA ARG A 39 33.31 -6.85 23.52
C ARG A 39 33.34 -5.40 24.03
N ASN A 40 32.18 -4.87 24.41
CA ASN A 40 31.99 -3.44 24.71
C ASN A 40 32.72 -2.95 25.98
N ILE A 41 33.31 -3.86 26.75
CA ILE A 41 34.03 -3.59 28.01
C ILE A 41 35.44 -4.21 28.04
N LEU A 42 35.92 -4.81 26.94
CA LEU A 42 37.22 -5.52 26.91
C LEU A 42 38.39 -4.66 27.35
N LYS A 43 38.42 -3.38 26.94
CA LYS A 43 39.49 -2.43 27.25
C LYS A 43 39.74 -2.22 28.74
N TRP A 44 38.74 -2.51 29.59
CA TRP A 44 38.84 -2.33 31.04
C TRP A 44 39.17 -3.63 31.81
N LEU A 45 39.09 -4.82 31.20
CA LEU A 45 39.17 -6.11 31.94
C LEU A 45 40.47 -6.35 32.73
N ASN A 46 41.57 -5.68 32.37
CA ASN A 46 42.85 -5.76 33.06
C ASN A 46 43.17 -4.50 33.88
N HIS A 47 42.23 -3.56 33.98
CA HIS A 47 42.39 -2.32 34.73
C HIS A 47 42.12 -2.59 36.23
N PRO A 48 42.98 -2.13 37.16
CA PRO A 48 42.86 -2.48 38.59
C PRO A 48 41.61 -1.92 39.28
N TYR A 49 40.88 -1.03 38.61
CA TYR A 49 39.62 -0.44 39.07
C TYR A 49 38.40 -0.89 38.25
N PHE A 50 38.46 -2.03 37.56
CA PHE A 50 37.33 -2.59 36.83
C PHE A 50 37.10 -4.07 37.16
N GLU A 51 35.85 -4.44 37.40
CA GLU A 51 35.45 -5.82 37.68
C GLU A 51 34.28 -6.23 36.77
N LEU A 52 34.40 -7.36 36.06
CA LEU A 52 33.30 -7.95 35.31
C LEU A 52 32.76 -9.17 36.05
N ILE A 53 31.47 -9.13 36.40
CA ILE A 53 30.76 -10.22 37.04
C ILE A 53 29.64 -10.70 36.11
N ARG A 54 29.75 -11.94 35.61
CA ARG A 54 28.70 -12.55 34.80
C ARG A 54 27.58 -13.05 35.71
N HIS A 55 26.45 -12.34 35.76
CA HIS A 55 25.34 -12.65 36.65
C HIS A 55 23.99 -12.23 36.07
N ASP A 56 22.95 -13.01 36.33
CA ASP A 56 21.58 -12.67 35.97
C ASP A 56 20.87 -12.02 37.15
N ILE A 57 20.51 -10.73 37.01
CA ILE A 57 19.94 -9.94 38.09
C ILE A 57 18.60 -10.47 38.62
N THR A 58 17.89 -11.37 37.91
CA THR A 58 16.69 -12.01 38.50
C THR A 58 17.03 -12.92 39.68
N GLU A 59 18.29 -13.34 39.78
CA GLU A 59 18.87 -13.99 40.97
C GLU A 59 19.60 -12.97 41.86
N PRO A 60 19.63 -13.16 43.19
CA PRO A 60 20.29 -12.24 44.11
C PRO A 60 21.82 -12.36 44.06
N ILE A 61 22.52 -11.23 44.22
CA ILE A 61 23.99 -11.16 44.39
C ILE A 61 24.36 -10.14 45.48
N ARG A 62 25.55 -10.28 46.07
CA ARG A 62 26.07 -9.39 47.12
C ARG A 62 27.40 -8.76 46.69
N LEU A 63 27.35 -7.47 46.37
CA LEU A 63 28.47 -6.65 45.92
C LEU A 63 28.48 -5.33 46.70
N GLU A 64 29.65 -4.73 46.93
CA GLU A 64 29.76 -3.42 47.58
C GLU A 64 29.87 -2.31 46.52
N ALA A 65 29.09 -1.23 46.66
CA ALA A 65 29.06 -0.08 45.74
C ALA A 65 28.48 1.17 46.43
N ASP A 66 28.89 2.35 45.98
CA ASP A 66 28.36 3.67 46.36
C ASP A 66 27.22 4.13 45.43
N GLN A 67 27.24 3.68 44.17
CA GLN A 67 26.23 3.98 43.15
C GLN A 67 25.87 2.71 42.35
N ILE A 68 24.62 2.63 41.88
CA ILE A 68 24.12 1.55 41.02
C ILE A 68 23.35 2.17 39.84
N TYR A 69 23.80 1.94 38.61
CA TYR A 69 23.06 2.27 37.40
C TYR A 69 22.37 1.02 36.83
N HIS A 70 21.04 1.07 36.74
CA HIS A 70 20.19 -0.06 36.38
C HIS A 70 19.67 0.06 34.95
N LEU A 71 20.41 -0.54 34.01
CA LEU A 71 20.19 -0.52 32.56
C LEU A 71 19.90 -1.92 31.99
N ALA A 72 19.71 -2.93 32.85
CA ALA A 72 19.72 -4.35 32.49
C ALA A 72 18.45 -4.91 31.84
N CYS A 73 17.38 -4.11 31.70
CA CYS A 73 16.16 -4.57 31.03
C CYS A 73 16.22 -4.25 29.52
N PRO A 74 15.92 -5.22 28.64
CA PRO A 74 15.68 -4.98 27.22
C PRO A 74 14.71 -3.81 26.94
N ALA A 75 14.87 -3.20 25.77
CA ALA A 75 14.15 -1.99 25.36
C ALA A 75 13.73 -2.01 23.87
N SER A 76 13.70 -3.19 23.25
CA SER A 76 13.42 -3.40 21.84
C SER A 76 12.28 -4.41 21.65
N PRO A 77 11.35 -4.19 20.70
CA PRO A 77 10.19 -5.06 20.47
C PRO A 77 10.57 -6.54 20.36
N ILE A 78 11.52 -6.88 19.47
CA ILE A 78 11.98 -8.26 19.25
C ILE A 78 12.43 -8.91 20.55
N HIS A 79 13.19 -8.19 21.38
CA HIS A 79 13.76 -8.75 22.61
C HIS A 79 12.73 -8.94 23.73
N TYR A 80 11.78 -8.02 23.89
CA TYR A 80 10.74 -8.17 24.94
C TYR A 80 9.60 -9.09 24.51
N GLN A 81 9.26 -9.15 23.23
CA GLN A 81 8.26 -10.09 22.67
C GLN A 81 8.78 -11.54 22.61
N TYR A 82 10.09 -11.75 22.41
CA TYR A 82 10.69 -13.10 22.41
C TYR A 82 10.56 -13.83 23.75
N ASN A 83 10.65 -13.11 24.88
CA ASN A 83 10.44 -13.69 26.21
C ASN A 83 9.87 -12.65 27.19
N PRO A 84 8.55 -12.36 27.12
CA PRO A 84 7.93 -11.38 28.00
C PRO A 84 7.98 -11.82 29.47
N VAL A 85 7.88 -13.11 29.75
CA VAL A 85 7.99 -13.67 31.12
C VAL A 85 9.38 -13.46 31.73
N LYS A 86 10.46 -13.55 30.94
CA LYS A 86 11.80 -13.16 31.42
C LYS A 86 11.93 -11.65 31.52
N THR A 87 11.40 -10.88 30.56
CA THR A 87 11.47 -9.41 30.57
C THR A 87 10.77 -8.81 31.79
N ILE A 88 9.56 -9.26 32.13
CA ILE A 88 8.88 -8.82 33.35
C ILE A 88 9.61 -9.29 34.61
N LYS A 89 10.19 -10.51 34.63
CA LYS A 89 11.07 -10.92 35.74
C LYS A 89 12.30 -10.01 35.87
N THR A 90 12.87 -9.50 34.78
CA THR A 90 13.98 -8.55 34.80
C THR A 90 13.55 -7.17 35.34
N ASN A 91 12.39 -6.64 34.92
CA ASN A 91 11.82 -5.38 35.45
C ASN A 91 11.32 -5.50 36.91
N VAL A 92 10.95 -6.71 37.36
CA VAL A 92 10.36 -6.93 38.69
C VAL A 92 11.40 -7.52 39.64
N MET A 93 11.79 -8.79 39.48
CA MET A 93 12.76 -9.46 40.36
C MET A 93 14.16 -8.86 40.21
N GLY A 94 14.55 -8.50 38.98
CA GLY A 94 15.84 -7.87 38.70
C GLY A 94 16.00 -6.51 39.38
N THR A 95 15.02 -5.62 39.20
CA THR A 95 14.98 -4.32 39.88
C THR A 95 14.83 -4.48 41.39
N LEU A 96 14.00 -5.40 41.89
CA LEU A 96 13.85 -5.70 43.32
C LEU A 96 15.18 -6.16 43.97
N ASN A 97 15.92 -7.06 43.32
CA ASN A 97 17.22 -7.53 43.81
C ASN A 97 18.25 -6.38 43.87
N MET A 98 18.28 -5.51 42.86
CA MET A 98 19.23 -4.39 42.81
C MET A 98 18.86 -3.25 43.76
N LEU A 99 17.57 -3.00 44.01
CA LEU A 99 17.09 -2.10 45.07
C LEU A 99 17.36 -2.66 46.47
N GLY A 100 17.21 -3.98 46.65
CA GLY A 100 17.62 -4.69 47.86
C GLY A 100 19.12 -4.59 48.12
N LEU A 101 19.93 -4.66 47.06
CA LEU A 101 21.38 -4.42 47.11
C LEU A 101 21.69 -2.95 47.46
N ALA A 102 21.06 -1.98 46.78
CA ALA A 102 21.21 -0.56 47.06
C ALA A 102 20.91 -0.23 48.53
N LYS A 103 19.80 -0.75 49.07
CA LYS A 103 19.44 -0.64 50.48
C LYS A 103 20.51 -1.23 51.42
N ARG A 104 21.08 -2.39 51.08
CA ARG A 104 22.09 -3.08 51.90
C ARG A 104 23.37 -2.27 52.06
N VAL A 105 23.85 -1.67 50.97
CA VAL A 105 25.15 -0.97 50.91
C VAL A 105 25.02 0.57 51.00
N LYS A 106 23.78 1.08 51.00
CA LYS A 106 23.41 2.50 50.96
C LYS A 106 23.80 3.22 49.66
N ALA A 107 23.79 2.51 48.53
CA ALA A 107 24.08 3.11 47.23
C ALA A 107 22.92 3.97 46.70
N ARG A 108 23.26 5.02 45.94
CA ARG A 108 22.30 5.74 45.08
C ARG A 108 21.99 4.91 43.83
N PHE A 109 20.72 4.84 43.42
CA PHE A 109 20.20 3.91 42.42
C PHE A 109 19.52 4.63 41.24
N PHE A 110 20.09 4.52 40.05
CA PHE A 110 19.53 5.08 38.82
C PHE A 110 18.78 3.98 38.04
N LEU A 111 17.58 4.27 37.54
CA LEU A 111 16.76 3.38 36.72
C LEU A 111 16.60 3.93 35.29
N ALA A 112 16.95 3.14 34.28
CA ALA A 112 16.66 3.48 32.89
C ALA A 112 15.25 3.02 32.48
N SER A 113 14.39 3.99 32.18
CA SER A 113 13.06 3.79 31.58
C SER A 113 13.10 4.14 30.09
N THR A 114 11.94 4.20 29.42
CA THR A 114 11.80 4.53 28.00
C THR A 114 10.49 5.29 27.74
N SER A 115 10.31 5.82 26.53
CA SER A 115 9.02 6.41 26.11
C SER A 115 7.86 5.40 26.09
N GLU A 116 8.13 4.08 26.13
CA GLU A 116 7.11 3.04 26.22
C GLU A 116 6.19 3.16 27.44
N VAL A 117 6.65 3.74 28.56
CA VAL A 117 5.75 3.93 29.73
C VAL A 117 4.65 4.97 29.48
N TYR A 118 4.67 5.70 28.36
CA TYR A 118 3.56 6.55 27.95
C TYR A 118 2.50 5.82 27.11
N GLY A 119 2.84 4.64 26.56
CA GLY A 119 1.96 3.81 25.72
C GLY A 119 1.68 4.42 24.36
N ASP A 120 0.39 4.56 24.04
CA ASP A 120 -0.12 5.30 22.88
C ASP A 120 -0.70 6.64 23.38
N PRO A 121 0.10 7.71 23.49
CA PRO A 121 -0.21 8.88 24.29
C PRO A 121 -1.27 9.79 23.65
N ASP A 122 -2.38 10.09 24.36
CA ASP A 122 -3.39 11.06 23.89
C ASP A 122 -2.92 12.53 23.89
N VAL A 123 -1.69 12.81 24.33
CA VAL A 123 -1.19 14.16 24.64
C VAL A 123 0.26 14.31 24.16
N HIS A 124 0.48 15.26 23.24
CA HIS A 124 1.79 15.61 22.67
C HIS A 124 2.11 17.10 22.95
N PRO A 125 3.35 17.45 23.29
CA PRO A 125 4.45 16.56 23.66
C PRO A 125 4.20 15.82 25.00
N GLN A 126 4.82 14.67 25.15
CA GLN A 126 4.71 13.81 26.34
C GLN A 126 5.48 14.41 27.52
N THR A 127 4.76 14.96 28.50
CA THR A 127 5.31 15.49 29.77
C THR A 127 5.44 14.38 30.83
N GLU A 128 6.32 14.52 31.83
CA GLU A 128 6.52 13.45 32.83
C GLU A 128 5.40 13.33 33.88
N GLU A 129 4.45 14.27 33.91
CA GLU A 129 3.18 14.11 34.66
C GLU A 129 2.15 13.28 33.89
N TYR A 130 2.35 13.05 32.59
CA TYR A 130 1.44 12.23 31.81
C TYR A 130 1.53 10.77 32.29
N ARG A 131 0.40 10.26 32.78
CA ARG A 131 0.31 8.93 33.40
C ARG A 131 0.32 7.78 32.39
N GLY A 132 0.35 8.11 31.09
CA GLY A 132 0.39 7.20 29.95
C GLY A 132 -0.91 6.42 29.73
N ASN A 133 -1.29 6.25 28.47
CA ASN A 133 -2.43 5.45 28.04
C ASN A 133 -1.93 4.04 27.70
N VAL A 134 -2.09 3.11 28.64
CA VAL A 134 -1.40 1.82 28.65
C VAL A 134 -2.30 0.69 29.12
N ASN A 135 -2.17 -0.45 28.44
CA ASN A 135 -2.85 -1.70 28.78
C ASN A 135 -1.96 -2.69 29.55
N CYS A 136 -1.81 -2.54 30.87
CA CYS A 136 -1.00 -3.45 31.71
C CYS A 136 -1.54 -4.89 31.86
N ILE A 137 -2.49 -5.32 31.02
CA ILE A 137 -3.05 -6.69 30.97
C ILE A 137 -3.09 -7.23 29.52
N GLY A 138 -2.16 -6.76 28.69
CA GLY A 138 -2.15 -6.89 27.24
C GLY A 138 -1.63 -8.20 26.64
N ILE A 139 -2.07 -9.36 27.11
CA ILE A 139 -1.80 -10.63 26.37
C ILE A 139 -2.47 -10.57 24.98
N ARG A 140 -1.81 -11.11 23.95
CA ARG A 140 -2.37 -11.23 22.59
C ARG A 140 -3.81 -11.76 22.61
N SER A 141 -4.71 -11.04 21.94
CA SER A 141 -6.12 -11.45 21.72
C SER A 141 -6.20 -12.88 21.27
N CYS A 142 -6.95 -13.72 21.97
CA CYS A 142 -7.15 -15.11 21.56
C CYS A 142 -8.56 -15.62 21.88
N PHE A 143 -9.05 -16.51 21.02
CA PHE A 143 -10.30 -17.23 21.11
C PHE A 143 -10.13 -18.58 21.83
N ASP A 144 -11.24 -19.15 22.32
CA ASP A 144 -11.26 -20.51 22.87
C ASP A 144 -11.21 -21.59 21.76
N PRO A 145 -10.75 -22.83 22.02
CA PRO A 145 -10.63 -23.90 21.03
C PRO A 145 -11.96 -24.39 20.44
N LYS A 146 -13.10 -23.85 20.92
CA LYS A 146 -14.45 -24.13 20.40
C LYS A 146 -14.91 -23.07 19.39
N THR A 147 -14.13 -22.02 19.20
CA THR A 147 -14.37 -21.00 18.18
C THR A 147 -13.82 -21.49 16.85
N GLU A 148 -14.63 -21.31 15.81
CA GLU A 148 -14.35 -21.66 14.43
C GLU A 148 -14.19 -20.37 13.62
N ILE A 149 -13.35 -20.39 12.59
CA ILE A 149 -13.13 -19.29 11.65
C ILE A 149 -13.62 -19.70 10.26
N LEU A 150 -14.19 -18.76 9.50
CA LEU A 150 -14.59 -19.04 8.12
C LEU A 150 -13.36 -19.00 7.21
N THR A 151 -13.23 -19.99 6.34
CA THR A 151 -12.16 -20.12 5.34
C THR A 151 -12.73 -20.33 3.94
N GLU A 152 -11.91 -20.27 2.90
CA GLU A 152 -12.37 -20.58 1.54
C GLU A 152 -12.89 -22.02 1.38
N ALA A 153 -12.41 -22.94 2.23
CA ALA A 153 -12.86 -24.33 2.32
C ALA A 153 -14.11 -24.53 3.21
N GLY A 154 -14.61 -23.47 3.87
CA GLY A 154 -15.71 -23.52 4.83
C GLY A 154 -15.27 -23.23 6.26
N TRP A 155 -16.08 -23.60 7.25
CA TRP A 155 -15.79 -23.36 8.66
C TRP A 155 -14.76 -24.36 9.22
N VAL A 156 -13.72 -23.84 9.89
CA VAL A 156 -12.65 -24.65 10.49
C VAL A 156 -12.46 -24.23 11.95
N ALA A 157 -12.36 -25.19 12.87
CA ALA A 157 -12.05 -24.88 14.27
C ALA A 157 -10.61 -24.33 14.38
N PHE A 158 -10.38 -23.31 15.20
CA PHE A 158 -9.05 -22.71 15.36
C PHE A 158 -7.89 -23.71 15.64
N PRO A 159 -8.08 -24.82 16.38
CA PRO A 159 -7.03 -25.83 16.57
C PRO A 159 -6.62 -26.62 15.31
N ASP A 160 -7.50 -26.68 14.30
CA ASP A 160 -7.36 -27.51 13.10
C ASP A 160 -7.02 -26.67 11.84
N LEU A 161 -6.93 -25.35 11.98
CA LEU A 161 -6.66 -24.40 10.90
C LEU A 161 -5.23 -24.57 10.34
N GLN A 162 -5.11 -24.66 9.02
CA GLN A 162 -3.84 -24.91 8.33
C GLN A 162 -3.16 -23.60 7.85
N PRO A 163 -1.81 -23.52 7.84
CA PRO A 163 -1.06 -22.31 7.44
C PRO A 163 -1.38 -21.73 6.06
N GLU A 164 -1.69 -22.59 5.09
CA GLU A 164 -1.93 -22.18 3.69
C GLU A 164 -3.35 -21.61 3.47
N LEU A 165 -4.26 -21.81 4.42
CA LEU A 165 -5.70 -21.76 4.18
C LEU A 165 -6.29 -20.36 4.42
N LYS A 166 -6.81 -19.74 3.36
CA LYS A 166 -7.33 -18.37 3.41
C LYS A 166 -8.54 -18.23 4.33
N VAL A 167 -8.47 -17.29 5.26
CA VAL A 167 -9.56 -16.95 6.19
C VAL A 167 -10.38 -15.77 5.67
N ALA A 168 -11.67 -15.72 6.03
CA ALA A 168 -12.55 -14.62 5.68
C ALA A 168 -12.29 -13.39 6.56
N THR A 169 -12.08 -12.26 5.90
CA THR A 169 -11.80 -10.95 6.50
C THR A 169 -12.74 -9.87 5.94
N LEU A 170 -12.85 -8.72 6.61
CA LEU A 170 -13.75 -7.64 6.20
C LEU A 170 -12.97 -6.34 5.96
N ASN A 171 -13.13 -5.74 4.78
CA ASN A 171 -12.53 -4.44 4.48
C ASN A 171 -13.40 -3.26 4.96
N SER A 172 -12.86 -2.04 4.88
CA SER A 172 -13.53 -0.81 5.31
C SER A 172 -14.83 -0.48 4.55
N ALA A 173 -15.01 -1.03 3.35
CA ALA A 173 -16.23 -0.91 2.55
C ALA A 173 -17.30 -1.98 2.88
N GLY A 174 -17.02 -2.91 3.81
CA GLY A 174 -17.94 -3.98 4.20
C GLY A 174 -17.99 -5.17 3.23
N LYS A 175 -17.02 -5.25 2.30
CA LYS A 175 -16.84 -6.38 1.38
C LYS A 175 -15.96 -7.45 2.03
N VAL A 176 -16.27 -8.72 1.76
CA VAL A 176 -15.55 -9.87 2.30
C VAL A 176 -14.40 -10.27 1.38
N GLU A 177 -13.22 -10.46 1.97
CA GLU A 177 -11.96 -10.79 1.30
C GLU A 177 -11.28 -11.98 1.99
N TYR A 178 -10.64 -12.85 1.21
CA TYR A 178 -10.03 -14.08 1.69
C TYR A 178 -8.50 -13.98 1.69
N HIS A 179 -7.89 -13.88 2.87
CA HIS A 179 -6.46 -13.65 3.06
C HIS A 179 -5.78 -14.84 3.73
N ILE A 180 -4.55 -15.16 3.35
CA ILE A 180 -3.70 -16.09 4.11
C ILE A 180 -3.20 -15.32 5.33
N PRO A 181 -3.38 -15.83 6.57
CA PRO A 181 -2.86 -15.18 7.77
C PRO A 181 -1.35 -15.02 7.81
N ASP A 182 -0.91 -13.84 8.27
CA ASP A 182 0.50 -13.48 8.45
C ASP A 182 1.18 -14.23 9.61
N GLU A 183 0.40 -14.62 10.63
CA GLU A 183 0.88 -15.39 11.78
C GLU A 183 -0.23 -16.30 12.37
N TYR A 184 0.15 -17.48 12.86
CA TYR A 184 -0.72 -18.42 13.55
C TYR A 184 -0.32 -18.53 15.03
N ILE A 185 -1.24 -18.17 15.93
CA ILE A 185 -0.96 -17.93 17.34
C ILE A 185 -1.65 -19.02 18.18
N VAL A 186 -0.87 -19.82 18.91
CA VAL A 186 -1.40 -20.86 19.81
C VAL A 186 -0.64 -20.81 21.14
N GLN A 187 -1.31 -20.40 22.22
CA GLN A 187 -0.67 -20.16 23.52
C GLN A 187 -1.43 -20.82 24.68
N PRO A 188 -0.77 -21.30 25.75
CA PRO A 188 -1.43 -21.72 26.97
C PRO A 188 -1.95 -20.50 27.75
N TYR A 189 -3.20 -20.58 28.24
CA TYR A 189 -3.84 -19.51 29.00
C TYR A 189 -4.50 -20.03 30.28
N ILE A 190 -4.36 -19.26 31.36
CA ILE A 190 -4.96 -19.48 32.68
C ILE A 190 -5.48 -18.12 33.13
N GLY A 191 -6.81 -17.94 33.20
CA GLY A 191 -7.43 -16.64 33.44
C GLY A 191 -8.95 -16.68 33.34
N GLU A 192 -9.62 -15.53 33.27
CA GLU A 192 -11.03 -15.47 32.90
C GLU A 192 -11.18 -15.47 31.38
N MET A 193 -12.25 -16.07 30.84
CA MET A 193 -12.69 -15.82 29.48
C MET A 193 -14.08 -15.18 29.48
N TYR A 194 -14.28 -14.29 28.51
CA TYR A 194 -15.46 -13.46 28.36
C TYR A 194 -16.20 -13.96 27.11
N ARG A 195 -17.41 -14.49 27.31
CA ARG A 195 -18.25 -15.00 26.23
C ARG A 195 -19.39 -14.02 25.96
N PHE A 196 -19.34 -13.41 24.79
CA PHE A 196 -20.43 -12.61 24.25
C PHE A 196 -21.34 -13.54 23.45
N ALA A 197 -22.54 -13.82 23.96
CA ALA A 197 -23.48 -14.73 23.30
C ALA A 197 -24.93 -14.29 23.47
N ASN A 198 -25.65 -14.23 22.34
CA ASN A 198 -27.10 -14.03 22.30
C ASN A 198 -27.69 -14.83 21.12
N GLY A 199 -28.93 -14.55 20.70
CA GLY A 199 -29.55 -15.25 19.55
C GLY A 199 -28.88 -15.00 18.19
N ASN A 200 -28.04 -13.98 18.08
CA ASN A 200 -27.46 -13.49 16.83
C ASN A 200 -26.01 -13.96 16.61
N PHE A 201 -25.19 -14.00 17.68
CA PHE A 201 -23.78 -14.40 17.67
C PHE A 201 -23.41 -15.16 18.97
N ASP A 202 -22.26 -15.84 18.97
CA ASP A 202 -21.58 -16.41 20.14
C ASP A 202 -20.09 -16.44 19.82
N PHE A 203 -19.27 -15.81 20.65
CA PHE A 203 -17.81 -15.91 20.59
C PHE A 203 -17.24 -15.81 22.00
N CYS A 204 -16.06 -16.40 22.22
CA CYS A 204 -15.46 -16.52 23.54
C CYS A 204 -13.98 -16.16 23.48
N VAL A 205 -13.63 -15.09 24.19
CA VAL A 205 -12.37 -14.36 24.02
C VAL A 205 -11.70 -14.10 25.37
N THR A 206 -10.42 -13.74 25.35
CA THR A 206 -9.74 -13.19 26.52
C THR A 206 -10.36 -11.83 26.92
N PRO A 207 -10.28 -11.40 28.19
CA PRO A 207 -11.00 -10.20 28.66
C PRO A 207 -10.56 -8.93 27.92
N ASN A 208 -9.28 -8.84 27.61
CA ASN A 208 -8.65 -7.72 26.92
C ASN A 208 -8.95 -7.64 25.42
N HIS A 209 -9.62 -8.63 24.83
CA HIS A 209 -9.76 -8.82 23.38
C HIS A 209 -10.51 -7.68 22.69
N TRP A 210 -9.98 -7.14 21.59
CA TRP A 210 -10.66 -6.11 20.81
C TRP A 210 -11.75 -6.74 19.93
N MET A 211 -13.00 -6.29 20.10
CA MET A 211 -14.15 -6.65 19.28
C MET A 211 -14.37 -5.59 18.19
N TYR A 212 -14.67 -6.03 16.97
CA TYR A 212 -15.02 -5.12 15.87
C TYR A 212 -16.54 -4.86 15.87
N VAL A 213 -16.93 -3.61 16.11
CA VAL A 213 -18.32 -3.25 16.43
C VAL A 213 -18.77 -1.98 15.71
N ARG A 214 -20.10 -1.83 15.58
CA ARG A 214 -20.76 -0.60 15.18
C ARG A 214 -21.32 0.14 16.40
N SER A 215 -21.08 1.46 16.50
CA SER A 215 -21.63 2.34 17.54
C SER A 215 -23.13 2.62 17.32
N GLU A 216 -23.78 3.37 18.23
CA GLU A 216 -25.12 3.93 17.98
C GLU A 216 -25.13 4.94 16.82
N THR A 217 -24.02 5.66 16.61
CA THR A 217 -23.82 6.64 15.52
C THR A 217 -23.42 5.99 14.18
N ASP A 218 -23.68 4.69 14.03
CA ASP A 218 -23.40 3.83 12.86
C ASP A 218 -21.92 3.68 12.43
N ASN A 219 -20.99 4.31 13.14
CA ASN A 219 -19.54 4.22 12.92
C ASN A 219 -18.98 2.84 13.30
N LEU A 220 -18.00 2.35 12.53
CA LEU A 220 -17.28 1.11 12.81
C LEU A 220 -15.98 1.40 13.58
N MET A 221 -15.73 0.65 14.65
CA MET A 221 -14.53 0.80 15.49
C MET A 221 -14.25 -0.47 16.32
N PHE A 222 -13.06 -0.53 16.92
CA PHE A 222 -12.71 -1.55 17.90
C PHE A 222 -13.07 -1.09 19.33
N ILE A 223 -13.56 -2.02 20.17
CA ILE A 223 -13.73 -1.84 21.63
C ILE A 223 -13.26 -3.11 22.35
N ARG A 224 -12.71 -3.02 23.56
CA ARG A 224 -12.29 -4.22 24.31
C ARG A 224 -13.47 -4.97 24.92
N ALA A 225 -13.28 -6.26 25.14
CA ALA A 225 -14.20 -7.14 25.84
C ALA A 225 -14.37 -6.85 27.35
N ASP A 226 -13.42 -6.15 27.99
CA ASP A 226 -13.40 -5.85 29.43
C ASP A 226 -13.71 -4.40 29.79
N GLU A 227 -13.95 -3.52 28.81
CA GLU A 227 -14.44 -2.16 29.04
C GLU A 227 -15.83 -2.16 29.71
N ASP A 228 -16.00 -1.40 30.80
CA ASP A 228 -17.29 -1.31 31.50
C ASP A 228 -18.28 -0.38 30.75
N LYS A 229 -18.83 -0.91 29.66
CA LYS A 229 -19.71 -0.21 28.71
C LYS A 229 -21.17 -0.63 28.87
N HIS A 230 -22.07 0.28 28.49
CA HIS A 230 -23.46 -0.09 28.22
C HIS A 230 -23.52 -0.92 26.92
N TRP A 231 -23.32 -2.24 27.03
CA TRP A 231 -23.13 -3.15 25.89
C TRP A 231 -24.22 -3.04 24.81
N GLN A 232 -25.46 -2.72 25.19
CA GLN A 232 -26.58 -2.64 24.25
C GLN A 232 -26.45 -1.49 23.21
N SER A 233 -25.59 -0.50 23.47
CA SER A 233 -25.22 0.59 22.55
C SER A 233 -24.24 0.18 21.44
N TRP A 234 -23.70 -1.04 21.50
CA TRP A 234 -22.68 -1.54 20.58
C TRP A 234 -23.24 -2.74 19.81
N ARG A 235 -22.94 -2.85 18.52
CA ARG A 235 -23.50 -3.91 17.65
C ARG A 235 -22.39 -4.71 16.98
N ALA A 236 -22.36 -6.02 17.20
CA ALA A 236 -21.47 -6.93 16.49
C ALA A 236 -22.03 -7.23 15.09
N LEU A 237 -21.19 -7.12 14.07
CA LEU A 237 -21.59 -7.33 12.67
C LEU A 237 -21.80 -8.82 12.42
N THR A 238 -22.91 -9.20 11.77
CA THR A 238 -23.29 -10.62 11.56
C THR A 238 -23.54 -10.99 10.08
N GLY A 239 -23.01 -10.18 9.16
CA GLY A 239 -23.02 -10.41 7.71
C GLY A 239 -21.94 -9.55 7.03
N GLY A 240 -21.89 -9.58 5.70
CA GLY A 240 -20.97 -8.80 4.86
C GLY A 240 -21.29 -9.05 3.39
N ASP A 241 -20.70 -8.31 2.46
CA ASP A 241 -20.92 -8.56 1.03
C ASP A 241 -19.87 -9.54 0.46
N PHE A 242 -20.33 -10.76 0.20
CA PHE A 242 -19.53 -11.79 -0.46
C PHE A 242 -19.78 -11.70 -1.97
N GLY A 243 -18.77 -11.28 -2.73
CA GLY A 243 -18.84 -11.23 -4.19
C GLY A 243 -18.88 -12.63 -4.84
N GLY A 244 -19.22 -12.67 -6.13
CA GLY A 244 -19.23 -13.87 -6.95
C GLY A 244 -19.54 -13.55 -8.42
N GLU A 245 -19.27 -14.50 -9.31
CA GLU A 245 -19.31 -14.32 -10.77
C GLU A 245 -20.56 -14.97 -11.40
N GLU A 246 -21.16 -14.36 -12.42
CA GLU A 246 -22.23 -15.02 -13.18
C GLU A 246 -21.64 -16.14 -14.06
N VAL A 247 -22.13 -17.37 -13.88
CA VAL A 247 -21.74 -18.53 -14.69
C VAL A 247 -22.95 -18.96 -15.52
N GLU A 248 -22.84 -18.98 -16.84
CA GLU A 248 -23.98 -19.24 -17.74
C GLU A 248 -24.37 -20.73 -17.79
N TRP A 249 -23.38 -21.62 -17.82
CA TRP A 249 -23.54 -23.05 -18.09
C TRP A 249 -22.91 -23.93 -17.01
N PHE A 250 -23.58 -25.01 -16.65
CA PHE A 250 -23.00 -26.17 -15.97
C PHE A 250 -22.67 -27.27 -17.00
N GLU A 251 -21.44 -27.78 -16.97
CA GLU A 251 -20.92 -28.80 -17.90
C GLU A 251 -21.10 -30.21 -17.32
N LEU A 252 -21.87 -31.08 -17.98
CA LEU A 252 -22.10 -32.47 -17.54
C LEU A 252 -21.10 -33.47 -18.15
N GLY A 253 -20.10 -32.97 -18.87
CA GLY A 253 -19.11 -33.78 -19.58
C GLY A 253 -19.71 -34.58 -20.76
N THR A 254 -18.87 -35.39 -21.40
CA THR A 254 -19.29 -36.17 -22.59
C THR A 254 -20.27 -37.29 -22.23
N PRO A 255 -21.49 -37.31 -22.80
CA PRO A 255 -22.47 -38.35 -22.52
C PRO A 255 -21.97 -39.77 -22.88
N PRO A 256 -22.33 -40.82 -22.11
CA PRO A 256 -21.95 -42.20 -22.43
C PRO A 256 -22.38 -42.59 -23.85
N LYS A 257 -21.51 -43.29 -24.60
CA LYS A 257 -21.70 -43.58 -26.04
C LYS A 257 -23.08 -44.20 -26.39
N ASN A 258 -23.64 -45.01 -25.48
CA ASN A 258 -24.92 -45.71 -25.64
C ASN A 258 -26.08 -45.07 -24.85
N ALA A 259 -25.95 -43.83 -24.39
CA ALA A 259 -27.00 -43.12 -23.66
C ALA A 259 -28.19 -42.80 -24.59
N LYS A 260 -29.42 -43.06 -24.11
CA LYS A 260 -30.68 -42.78 -24.83
C LYS A 260 -31.01 -41.30 -24.95
N VAL A 261 -30.52 -40.51 -24.00
CA VAL A 261 -30.64 -39.06 -23.92
C VAL A 261 -29.21 -38.53 -23.71
N LYS A 262 -28.87 -37.43 -24.36
CA LYS A 262 -27.54 -36.83 -24.32
C LYS A 262 -27.69 -35.37 -23.91
N VAL A 263 -27.17 -35.02 -22.75
CA VAL A 263 -27.14 -33.65 -22.23
C VAL A 263 -25.68 -33.34 -21.94
N GLU A 264 -25.13 -32.34 -22.65
CA GLU A 264 -23.72 -31.96 -22.51
C GLU A 264 -23.59 -30.77 -21.55
N LYS A 265 -24.55 -29.83 -21.61
CA LYS A 265 -24.65 -28.65 -20.75
C LYS A 265 -26.09 -28.43 -20.28
N ILE A 266 -26.24 -27.76 -19.14
CA ILE A 266 -27.51 -27.23 -18.60
C ILE A 266 -27.25 -25.78 -18.19
N PHE A 267 -28.23 -24.87 -18.32
CA PHE A 267 -28.09 -23.51 -17.79
C PHE A 267 -27.82 -23.56 -16.28
N MET A 268 -26.87 -22.78 -15.78
CA MET A 268 -26.46 -22.84 -14.37
C MET A 268 -27.64 -22.56 -13.42
N ASP A 269 -28.54 -21.65 -13.79
CA ASP A 269 -29.76 -21.35 -13.04
C ASP A 269 -30.66 -22.59 -12.86
N ASP A 270 -30.89 -23.36 -13.93
CA ASP A 270 -31.68 -24.59 -13.90
C ASP A 270 -30.97 -25.69 -13.12
N TRP A 271 -29.64 -25.78 -13.25
CA TRP A 271 -28.82 -26.71 -12.48
C TRP A 271 -28.84 -26.41 -10.98
N LEU A 272 -28.77 -25.14 -10.57
CA LEU A 272 -28.81 -24.71 -9.17
C LEU A 272 -30.21 -24.88 -8.55
N GLU A 273 -31.28 -24.66 -9.32
CA GLU A 273 -32.64 -25.00 -8.87
C GLU A 273 -32.74 -26.50 -8.60
N PHE A 274 -32.38 -27.33 -9.59
CA PHE A 274 -32.37 -28.80 -9.48
C PHE A 274 -31.49 -29.31 -8.33
N LEU A 275 -30.30 -28.76 -8.16
CA LEU A 275 -29.33 -29.18 -7.15
C LEU A 275 -29.88 -28.98 -5.74
N GLY A 276 -30.61 -27.89 -5.47
CA GLY A 276 -31.26 -27.68 -4.18
C GLY A 276 -32.36 -28.70 -3.90
N TYR A 277 -33.22 -28.99 -4.89
CA TYR A 277 -34.22 -30.06 -4.77
C TYR A 277 -33.58 -31.44 -4.56
N TYR A 278 -32.52 -31.76 -5.29
CA TYR A 278 -31.81 -33.03 -5.11
C TYR A 278 -31.06 -33.10 -3.76
N ILE A 279 -30.50 -32.00 -3.26
CA ILE A 279 -29.77 -32.01 -1.99
C ILE A 279 -30.73 -32.33 -0.83
N SER A 280 -31.91 -31.71 -0.79
CA SER A 280 -32.94 -31.98 0.23
C SER A 280 -33.61 -33.34 0.02
N GLU A 281 -34.34 -33.49 -1.08
CA GLU A 281 -35.31 -34.58 -1.29
C GLU A 281 -34.77 -35.75 -2.13
N GLY A 282 -33.55 -35.61 -2.67
CA GLY A 282 -33.02 -36.48 -3.72
C GLY A 282 -32.11 -37.61 -3.24
N CYS A 283 -32.16 -38.75 -3.93
CA CYS A 283 -31.18 -39.83 -3.76
C CYS A 283 -30.88 -40.56 -5.08
N VAL A 284 -29.80 -41.34 -5.11
CA VAL A 284 -29.47 -42.23 -6.24
C VAL A 284 -29.66 -43.69 -5.83
N ASP A 285 -30.42 -44.43 -6.64
CA ASP A 285 -30.67 -45.87 -6.52
C ASP A 285 -30.09 -46.60 -7.74
N VAL A 286 -29.03 -47.39 -7.53
CA VAL A 286 -28.32 -48.16 -8.56
C VAL A 286 -28.68 -49.64 -8.45
N ARG A 287 -29.66 -50.08 -9.26
CA ARG A 287 -30.16 -51.46 -9.25
C ARG A 287 -29.34 -52.34 -10.18
N LYS A 288 -28.54 -53.24 -9.62
CA LYS A 288 -27.85 -54.30 -10.37
C LYS A 288 -28.82 -55.45 -10.65
N ARG A 289 -28.83 -55.93 -11.89
CA ARG A 289 -29.57 -57.14 -12.33
C ARG A 289 -28.81 -57.87 -13.43
N LEU A 290 -28.95 -59.20 -13.44
CA LEU A 290 -28.53 -60.02 -14.56
C LEU A 290 -29.55 -59.86 -15.70
N ARG A 291 -29.05 -59.64 -16.92
CA ARG A 291 -29.84 -59.58 -18.14
C ARG A 291 -29.37 -60.67 -19.10
N VAL A 292 -30.15 -61.74 -19.23
CA VAL A 292 -29.89 -62.78 -20.21
C VAL A 292 -30.14 -62.24 -21.63
N VAL A 293 -29.16 -62.35 -22.52
CA VAL A 293 -29.31 -62.00 -23.95
C VAL A 293 -28.63 -63.10 -24.79
N GLY A 294 -29.41 -63.77 -25.64
CA GLY A 294 -28.90 -64.85 -26.51
C GLY A 294 -28.38 -66.08 -25.76
N GLY A 295 -28.74 -66.26 -24.49
CA GLY A 295 -28.24 -67.35 -23.64
C GLY A 295 -26.98 -67.01 -22.82
N ASN A 296 -26.44 -65.79 -22.95
CA ASN A 296 -25.36 -65.28 -22.09
C ASN A 296 -25.91 -64.30 -21.05
N ASP A 297 -25.36 -64.35 -19.84
CA ASP A 297 -25.69 -63.43 -18.75
C ASP A 297 -24.83 -62.17 -18.82
N TYR A 298 -25.46 -61.01 -18.70
CA TYR A 298 -24.79 -59.70 -18.62
C TYR A 298 -25.18 -58.98 -17.33
N ASP A 299 -24.21 -58.54 -16.55
CA ASP A 299 -24.45 -57.61 -15.44
C ASP A 299 -24.86 -56.24 -15.98
N VAL A 300 -26.06 -55.78 -15.62
CA VAL A 300 -26.60 -54.48 -15.99
C VAL A 300 -26.98 -53.72 -14.72
N ALA A 301 -26.60 -52.45 -14.65
CA ALA A 301 -27.00 -51.53 -13.59
C ALA A 301 -27.94 -50.46 -14.14
N ASP A 302 -29.16 -50.37 -13.60
CA ASP A 302 -30.07 -49.26 -13.84
C ASP A 302 -29.76 -48.15 -12.82
N TYR A 303 -29.34 -46.99 -13.31
CA TYR A 303 -29.02 -45.81 -12.50
C TYR A 303 -30.24 -44.90 -12.45
N ASN A 304 -30.80 -44.70 -11.25
CA ASN A 304 -32.00 -43.90 -11.04
C ASN A 304 -31.69 -42.75 -10.09
N VAL A 305 -31.87 -41.52 -10.53
CA VAL A 305 -32.00 -40.37 -9.62
C VAL A 305 -33.47 -40.28 -9.24
N LEU A 306 -33.75 -40.23 -7.94
CA LEU A 306 -35.09 -40.18 -7.37
C LEU A 306 -35.24 -38.89 -6.57
N ILE A 307 -36.38 -38.22 -6.70
CA ILE A 307 -36.79 -37.07 -5.88
C ILE A 307 -38.25 -37.30 -5.48
N ALA A 308 -38.58 -37.11 -4.20
CA ALA A 308 -39.95 -37.16 -3.69
C ALA A 308 -40.42 -35.78 -3.22
N GLN A 309 -41.73 -35.54 -3.15
CA GLN A 309 -42.28 -34.33 -2.55
C GLN A 309 -43.74 -34.52 -2.11
N GLU A 310 -44.02 -34.24 -0.83
CA GLU A 310 -45.37 -34.31 -0.23
C GLU A 310 -46.24 -33.10 -0.63
N ASN A 311 -45.62 -31.94 -0.91
CA ASN A 311 -46.32 -30.70 -1.29
C ASN A 311 -46.65 -30.65 -2.81
N PRO A 312 -47.94 -30.55 -3.23
CA PRO A 312 -48.31 -30.49 -4.65
C PRO A 312 -47.76 -29.26 -5.41
N GLU A 313 -47.65 -28.10 -4.77
CA GLU A 313 -47.00 -26.92 -5.39
C GLU A 313 -45.50 -27.18 -5.59
N GLY A 314 -44.90 -27.93 -4.66
CA GLY A 314 -43.51 -28.38 -4.74
C GLY A 314 -43.28 -29.38 -5.86
N GLY A 315 -44.14 -30.39 -5.99
CA GLY A 315 -44.12 -31.36 -7.08
C GLY A 315 -44.18 -30.68 -8.45
N LEU A 316 -45.07 -29.70 -8.62
CA LEU A 316 -45.17 -28.92 -9.87
C LEU A 316 -43.89 -28.13 -10.18
N LYS A 317 -43.22 -27.54 -9.17
CA LYS A 317 -41.93 -26.85 -9.37
C LYS A 317 -40.83 -27.83 -9.78
N ILE A 318 -40.73 -28.98 -9.11
CA ILE A 318 -39.77 -30.04 -9.44
C ILE A 318 -40.00 -30.56 -10.87
N ALA A 319 -41.24 -30.85 -11.27
CA ALA A 319 -41.59 -31.27 -12.62
C ALA A 319 -41.18 -30.23 -13.68
N ASN A 320 -41.50 -28.96 -13.44
CA ASN A 320 -41.11 -27.85 -14.32
C ASN A 320 -39.59 -27.68 -14.40
N CYS A 321 -38.85 -27.83 -13.29
CA CYS A 321 -37.39 -27.83 -13.26
C CYS A 321 -36.81 -28.99 -14.09
N LEU A 322 -37.21 -30.22 -13.79
CA LEU A 322 -36.75 -31.44 -14.50
C LEU A 322 -36.97 -31.36 -16.02
N SER A 323 -38.07 -30.74 -16.47
CA SER A 323 -38.37 -30.56 -17.90
C SER A 323 -37.35 -29.70 -18.66
N ARG A 324 -36.65 -28.78 -17.97
CA ARG A 324 -35.65 -27.88 -18.58
C ARG A 324 -34.24 -28.46 -18.60
N LEU A 325 -33.96 -29.45 -17.75
CA LEU A 325 -32.67 -30.17 -17.69
C LEU A 325 -32.40 -31.08 -18.91
N GLY A 326 -33.33 -31.21 -19.85
CA GLY A 326 -33.20 -32.04 -21.04
C GLY A 326 -33.23 -33.56 -20.80
N PHE A 327 -33.44 -34.02 -19.56
CA PHE A 327 -33.55 -35.44 -19.24
C PHE A 327 -35.00 -35.94 -19.25
N ASN A 328 -35.20 -37.15 -19.80
CA ASN A 328 -36.47 -37.85 -19.66
C ASN A 328 -36.66 -38.34 -18.21
N PHE A 329 -37.77 -37.96 -17.59
CA PHE A 329 -38.19 -38.43 -16.27
C PHE A 329 -39.56 -39.12 -16.32
N THR A 330 -39.88 -39.87 -15.27
CA THR A 330 -41.24 -40.37 -15.01
C THR A 330 -41.75 -39.81 -13.70
N GLU A 331 -42.97 -39.30 -13.70
CA GLU A 331 -43.72 -38.85 -12.53
C GLU A 331 -44.75 -39.93 -12.14
N THR A 332 -44.85 -40.23 -10.84
CA THR A 332 -45.82 -41.16 -10.26
C THR A 332 -46.26 -40.68 -8.89
N LEU A 333 -47.56 -40.70 -8.61
CA LEU A 333 -48.07 -40.57 -7.24
C LEU A 333 -47.84 -41.87 -6.46
N SER A 334 -47.52 -41.77 -5.18
CA SER A 334 -47.38 -42.90 -4.26
C SER A 334 -48.74 -43.39 -3.73
N ASP A 335 -48.76 -44.51 -3.01
CA ASP A 335 -49.92 -44.95 -2.21
C ASP A 335 -50.24 -44.01 -1.02
N SER A 336 -49.44 -42.95 -0.81
CA SER A 336 -49.61 -41.89 0.19
C SER A 336 -49.85 -40.50 -0.43
N ASP A 337 -50.18 -40.42 -1.72
CA ASP A 337 -50.42 -39.19 -2.51
C ASP A 337 -49.17 -38.28 -2.72
N ASP A 338 -47.96 -38.77 -2.43
CA ASP A 338 -46.70 -38.02 -2.66
C ASP A 338 -46.27 -38.05 -4.13
N TYR A 339 -45.73 -36.94 -4.63
CA TYR A 339 -45.14 -36.87 -5.96
C TYR A 339 -43.76 -37.52 -5.98
N GLN A 340 -43.57 -38.58 -6.78
CA GLN A 340 -42.28 -39.23 -6.98
C GLN A 340 -41.78 -39.06 -8.42
N PHE A 341 -40.60 -38.48 -8.56
CA PHE A 341 -39.91 -38.27 -9.83
C PHE A 341 -38.72 -39.21 -9.96
N ARG A 342 -38.55 -39.80 -11.15
CA ARG A 342 -37.41 -40.68 -11.47
C ARG A 342 -36.75 -40.28 -12.78
N VAL A 343 -35.46 -39.99 -12.73
CA VAL A 343 -34.59 -39.79 -13.91
C VAL A 343 -33.68 -41.01 -14.08
N CYS A 344 -33.85 -41.77 -15.16
CA CYS A 344 -33.00 -42.93 -15.46
C CYS A 344 -31.75 -42.51 -16.28
N SER A 345 -30.80 -41.82 -15.65
CA SER A 345 -29.57 -41.32 -16.27
C SER A 345 -28.32 -41.72 -15.49
N LYS A 346 -27.41 -42.47 -16.14
CA LYS A 346 -26.10 -42.84 -15.57
C LYS A 346 -25.20 -41.60 -15.39
N GLN A 347 -25.17 -40.71 -16.38
CA GLN A 347 -24.37 -39.49 -16.37
C GLN A 347 -24.75 -38.58 -15.19
N LEU A 348 -26.05 -38.34 -15.00
CA LEU A 348 -26.55 -37.54 -13.88
C LEU A 348 -26.30 -38.24 -12.52
N ALA A 349 -26.52 -39.55 -12.45
CA ALA A 349 -26.23 -40.33 -11.25
C ALA A 349 -24.74 -40.30 -10.86
N GLU A 350 -23.81 -40.32 -11.82
CA GLU A 350 -22.37 -40.27 -11.54
C GLU A 350 -21.92 -38.90 -10.98
N ILE A 351 -22.56 -37.81 -11.38
CA ILE A 351 -22.34 -36.47 -10.80
C ILE A 351 -22.91 -36.37 -9.37
N LEU A 352 -24.03 -37.05 -9.10
CA LEU A 352 -24.79 -36.92 -7.84
C LEU A 352 -24.47 -37.98 -6.78
N LEU A 353 -23.80 -39.08 -7.15
CA LEU A 353 -23.34 -40.13 -6.23
C LEU A 353 -22.35 -39.63 -5.16
N PRO A 354 -21.37 -38.75 -5.46
CA PRO A 354 -20.46 -38.18 -4.46
C PRO A 354 -21.15 -37.38 -3.35
N LEU A 355 -22.38 -36.90 -3.57
CA LEU A 355 -23.18 -36.18 -2.56
C LEU A 355 -23.84 -37.10 -1.52
N GLY A 356 -23.76 -38.43 -1.70
CA GLY A 356 -24.21 -39.41 -0.71
C GLY A 356 -25.70 -39.37 -0.36
N LYS A 357 -26.01 -39.85 0.84
CA LYS A 357 -27.35 -39.91 1.47
C LYS A 357 -27.56 -38.72 2.42
N SER A 358 -28.75 -38.57 2.98
CA SER A 358 -29.16 -37.38 3.76
C SER A 358 -28.33 -37.05 5.02
N GLY A 359 -27.49 -37.97 5.53
CA GLY A 359 -26.48 -37.68 6.57
C GLY A 359 -25.10 -37.26 6.04
N GLU A 360 -24.89 -37.40 4.73
CA GLU A 360 -23.60 -37.25 4.01
C GLU A 360 -23.61 -36.05 3.03
N LYS A 361 -24.79 -35.46 2.75
CA LYS A 361 -24.98 -34.31 1.85
C LYS A 361 -24.11 -33.11 2.23
N TYR A 362 -23.72 -32.34 1.22
CA TYR A 362 -23.00 -31.06 1.31
C TYR A 362 -23.29 -30.21 0.05
N ILE A 363 -22.87 -28.95 0.04
CA ILE A 363 -22.86 -28.10 -1.17
C ILE A 363 -21.44 -28.09 -1.75
N PRO A 364 -21.22 -28.52 -3.01
CA PRO A 364 -19.90 -28.47 -3.64
C PRO A 364 -19.33 -27.05 -3.67
N ARG A 365 -18.05 -26.90 -3.31
CA ARG A 365 -17.44 -25.60 -2.97
C ARG A 365 -17.32 -24.64 -4.15
N GLU A 366 -17.29 -25.15 -5.37
CA GLU A 366 -17.34 -24.39 -6.61
C GLU A 366 -18.59 -23.49 -6.69
N PHE A 367 -19.75 -23.98 -6.22
CA PHE A 367 -20.99 -23.22 -6.28
C PHE A 367 -21.03 -22.04 -5.30
N PHE A 368 -20.11 -21.94 -4.33
CA PHE A 368 -20.01 -20.75 -3.47
C PHE A 368 -19.34 -19.54 -4.15
N ARG A 369 -18.81 -19.70 -5.36
CA ARG A 369 -18.15 -18.65 -6.15
C ARG A 369 -19.06 -17.98 -7.18
N VAL A 370 -20.24 -18.55 -7.44
CA VAL A 370 -21.22 -17.96 -8.37
C VAL A 370 -21.87 -16.71 -7.79
N SER A 371 -22.53 -15.92 -8.64
CA SER A 371 -23.12 -14.64 -8.26
C SER A 371 -24.16 -14.77 -7.15
N LYS A 372 -24.34 -13.68 -6.40
CA LYS A 372 -25.41 -13.54 -5.39
C LYS A 372 -26.82 -13.82 -5.93
N ARG A 373 -27.07 -13.53 -7.22
CA ARG A 373 -28.33 -13.83 -7.92
C ARG A 373 -28.51 -15.34 -8.08
N GLN A 374 -27.45 -16.06 -8.46
CA GLN A 374 -27.46 -17.50 -8.67
C GLN A 374 -27.47 -18.29 -7.35
N LEU A 375 -26.72 -17.83 -6.34
CA LEU A 375 -26.80 -18.37 -4.97
C LEU A 375 -28.23 -18.30 -4.40
N LEU A 376 -28.97 -17.21 -4.70
CA LEU A 376 -30.38 -17.05 -4.31
C LEU A 376 -31.34 -18.03 -5.02
N ILE A 377 -30.94 -18.69 -6.12
CA ILE A 377 -31.72 -19.76 -6.75
C ILE A 377 -31.56 -21.05 -5.95
N LEU A 378 -30.32 -21.49 -5.73
CA LEU A 378 -29.98 -22.66 -4.91
C LEU A 378 -30.56 -22.54 -3.49
N PHE A 379 -30.48 -21.35 -2.89
CA PHE A 379 -31.08 -21.06 -1.59
C PHE A 379 -32.60 -21.29 -1.58
N LYS A 380 -33.32 -20.83 -2.62
CA LYS A 380 -34.77 -20.97 -2.69
C LYS A 380 -35.22 -22.43 -2.92
N SER A 381 -34.50 -23.20 -3.74
CA SER A 381 -34.83 -24.61 -3.96
C SER A 381 -34.54 -25.47 -2.72
N LEU A 382 -33.46 -25.20 -1.98
CA LEU A 382 -33.20 -25.82 -0.66
C LEU A 382 -34.29 -25.45 0.37
N ILE A 383 -34.67 -24.18 0.46
CA ILE A 383 -35.70 -23.72 1.40
C ILE A 383 -37.11 -24.25 1.06
N MET A 384 -37.37 -24.59 -0.21
CA MET A 384 -38.64 -25.19 -0.63
C MET A 384 -38.80 -26.66 -0.19
N GLY A 385 -37.70 -27.42 -0.09
CA GLY A 385 -37.71 -28.82 0.35
C GLY A 385 -37.66 -28.96 1.87
N ASP A 386 -36.46 -29.12 2.41
CA ASP A 386 -36.17 -29.28 3.86
C ASP A 386 -36.36 -27.99 4.70
N GLY A 387 -37.06 -26.98 4.16
CA GLY A 387 -37.11 -25.62 4.70
C GLY A 387 -38.50 -25.11 5.09
N SER A 388 -38.52 -23.87 5.58
CA SER A 388 -39.73 -23.16 5.99
C SER A 388 -39.50 -21.65 5.99
N GLU A 389 -40.49 -20.88 5.51
CA GLU A 389 -40.46 -19.42 5.40
C GLU A 389 -41.48 -18.77 6.36
N ARG A 390 -41.15 -17.61 6.93
CA ARG A 390 -42.08 -16.77 7.69
C ARG A 390 -41.76 -15.29 7.52
N GLY A 391 -42.16 -14.74 6.38
CA GLY A 391 -41.62 -13.46 5.91
C GLY A 391 -40.13 -13.61 5.58
N ASN A 392 -39.33 -12.55 5.70
CA ASN A 392 -37.90 -12.55 5.35
C ASN A 392 -37.00 -13.36 6.32
N CYS A 393 -37.54 -14.35 7.01
CA CYS A 393 -36.87 -15.25 7.95
C CYS A 393 -37.17 -16.70 7.56
N TYR A 394 -36.13 -17.55 7.56
CA TYR A 394 -36.19 -18.93 7.11
C TYR A 394 -35.64 -19.89 8.16
N ALA A 395 -36.07 -21.14 8.14
CA ALA A 395 -35.41 -22.22 8.85
C ALA A 395 -35.26 -23.45 7.94
N TYR A 396 -34.05 -24.01 7.89
CA TYR A 396 -33.68 -25.20 7.13
C TYR A 396 -33.26 -26.32 8.08
N TYR A 397 -33.60 -27.58 7.78
CA TYR A 397 -33.27 -28.74 8.61
C TYR A 397 -32.38 -29.73 7.85
N SER A 398 -31.42 -30.36 8.53
CA SER A 398 -30.66 -31.46 7.92
C SER A 398 -30.07 -32.41 8.96
N LYS A 399 -29.82 -33.66 8.53
CA LYS A 399 -29.07 -34.65 9.31
C LYS A 399 -27.55 -34.53 9.08
N SER A 400 -27.12 -33.94 7.97
CA SER A 400 -25.72 -33.62 7.72
C SER A 400 -25.32 -32.35 8.46
N LYS A 401 -24.28 -32.43 9.30
CA LYS A 401 -23.64 -31.25 9.92
C LYS A 401 -22.96 -30.36 8.86
N GLN A 402 -22.36 -30.98 7.85
CA GLN A 402 -21.69 -30.25 6.77
C GLN A 402 -22.70 -29.43 5.96
N LEU A 403 -23.83 -30.03 5.56
CA LEU A 403 -24.87 -29.28 4.85
C LEU A 403 -25.46 -28.15 5.70
N ALA A 404 -25.61 -28.35 7.02
CA ALA A 404 -26.09 -27.28 7.90
C ALA A 404 -25.10 -26.09 7.98
N ASP A 405 -23.79 -26.35 7.86
CA ASP A 405 -22.76 -25.31 7.80
C ASP A 405 -22.66 -24.65 6.42
N ASP A 406 -22.75 -25.45 5.35
CA ASP A 406 -22.82 -24.98 3.97
C ASP A 406 -24.04 -24.07 3.75
N VAL A 407 -25.20 -24.41 4.32
CA VAL A 407 -26.42 -23.58 4.26
C VAL A 407 -26.29 -22.33 5.13
N GLN A 408 -25.51 -22.35 6.21
CA GLN A 408 -25.14 -21.11 6.93
C GLN A 408 -24.29 -20.19 6.03
N GLU A 409 -23.28 -20.73 5.34
CA GLU A 409 -22.44 -19.95 4.42
C GLU A 409 -23.22 -19.46 3.19
N LEU A 410 -24.09 -20.29 2.62
CA LEU A 410 -24.98 -19.91 1.50
C LEU A 410 -25.86 -18.72 1.88
N ALA A 411 -26.49 -18.78 3.06
CA ALA A 411 -27.32 -17.69 3.57
C ALA A 411 -26.52 -16.40 3.78
N LEU A 412 -25.30 -16.50 4.33
CA LEU A 412 -24.38 -15.37 4.49
C LEU A 412 -24.04 -14.71 3.16
N ARG A 413 -23.65 -15.50 2.15
CA ARG A 413 -23.34 -15.02 0.79
C ARG A 413 -24.57 -14.41 0.09
N CYS A 414 -25.76 -14.94 0.34
CA CYS A 414 -27.03 -14.36 -0.11
C CYS A 414 -27.38 -13.01 0.57
N GLY A 415 -26.63 -12.57 1.59
CA GLY A 415 -26.88 -11.31 2.33
C GLY A 415 -27.80 -11.46 3.56
N TYR A 416 -27.99 -12.68 4.06
CA TYR A 416 -28.65 -12.95 5.33
C TYR A 416 -27.63 -13.11 6.46
N ALA A 417 -28.10 -13.07 7.71
CA ALA A 417 -27.35 -13.62 8.84
C ALA A 417 -27.96 -14.98 9.20
N ALA A 418 -27.13 -15.98 9.48
CA ALA A 418 -27.59 -17.34 9.75
C ALA A 418 -26.89 -17.97 10.97
N SER A 419 -27.58 -18.89 11.65
CA SER A 419 -27.06 -19.63 12.80
C SER A 419 -27.50 -21.10 12.84
N VAL A 420 -26.55 -22.01 13.08
CA VAL A 420 -26.78 -23.45 13.19
C VAL A 420 -27.02 -23.84 14.65
N VAL A 421 -28.05 -24.63 14.93
CA VAL A 421 -28.29 -25.25 16.24
C VAL A 421 -28.61 -26.74 16.10
N SER A 422 -28.21 -27.56 17.07
CA SER A 422 -28.77 -28.92 17.20
C SER A 422 -30.24 -28.81 17.60
N HIS A 423 -31.13 -29.49 16.87
CA HIS A 423 -32.58 -29.36 17.06
C HIS A 423 -33.14 -30.37 18.07
N ALA A 424 -32.49 -31.52 18.26
CA ALA A 424 -32.91 -32.57 19.17
C ALA A 424 -31.71 -33.18 19.92
N VAL A 425 -31.71 -33.04 21.26
CA VAL A 425 -30.64 -33.61 22.11
C VAL A 425 -30.64 -35.13 21.96
N GLY A 426 -29.51 -35.68 21.50
CA GLY A 426 -29.35 -37.11 21.25
C GLY A 426 -29.83 -37.60 19.87
N ARG A 427 -30.02 -36.72 18.88
CA ARG A 427 -30.18 -37.09 17.47
C ARG A 427 -29.40 -36.14 16.56
N ASP A 428 -28.82 -36.69 15.50
CA ASP A 428 -28.14 -35.92 14.46
C ASP A 428 -29.18 -35.24 13.56
N LEU A 429 -29.70 -34.11 14.05
CA LEU A 429 -30.61 -33.22 13.35
C LEU A 429 -30.26 -31.77 13.71
N TYR A 430 -29.82 -31.03 12.70
CA TYR A 430 -29.42 -29.63 12.80
C TYR A 430 -30.49 -28.75 12.17
N ARG A 431 -30.64 -27.54 12.70
CA ARG A 431 -31.52 -26.50 12.18
C ARG A 431 -30.71 -25.23 11.95
N VAL A 432 -30.71 -24.75 10.73
CA VAL A 432 -30.17 -23.44 10.37
C VAL A 432 -31.29 -22.41 10.49
N ASN A 433 -31.09 -21.35 11.28
CA ASN A 433 -32.01 -20.23 11.42
C ASN A 433 -31.45 -19.05 10.65
N ILE A 434 -32.21 -18.53 9.68
CA ILE A 434 -31.76 -17.52 8.73
C ILE A 434 -32.66 -16.29 8.90
N ARG A 435 -32.06 -15.11 8.99
CA ARG A 435 -32.72 -13.82 9.23
C ARG A 435 -32.07 -12.74 8.36
N PRO A 436 -32.70 -11.58 8.12
CA PRO A 436 -32.04 -10.48 7.43
C PRO A 436 -30.75 -10.08 8.15
N ALA A 437 -29.69 -9.80 7.40
CA ALA A 437 -28.43 -9.35 7.98
C ALA A 437 -28.66 -8.03 8.74
N LYS A 438 -28.56 -8.11 10.06
CA LYS A 438 -28.65 -6.98 10.99
C LYS A 438 -27.68 -7.23 12.12
N ASP A 439 -26.84 -6.23 12.38
CA ASP A 439 -25.85 -6.27 13.46
C ASP A 439 -26.55 -6.51 14.80
N GLY A 440 -25.98 -7.42 15.62
CA GLY A 440 -26.58 -7.81 16.89
C GLY A 440 -26.05 -6.95 18.02
N ASN A 441 -26.92 -6.32 18.81
CA ASN A 441 -26.51 -5.61 20.03
C ASN A 441 -25.68 -6.52 20.95
N LEU A 442 -24.58 -6.01 21.48
CA LEU A 442 -23.81 -6.71 22.51
C LEU A 442 -24.63 -6.80 23.80
N VAL A 443 -24.29 -7.82 24.58
CA VAL A 443 -24.85 -8.11 25.90
C VAL A 443 -23.70 -8.25 26.88
N ALA A 444 -23.96 -8.08 28.18
CA ALA A 444 -22.95 -8.33 29.19
C ALA A 444 -22.41 -9.77 29.07
N PRO A 445 -21.08 -9.97 29.01
CA PRO A 445 -20.50 -11.28 28.73
C PRO A 445 -20.64 -12.24 29.92
N GLU A 446 -20.82 -13.53 29.62
CA GLU A 446 -20.63 -14.60 30.59
C GLU A 446 -19.12 -14.71 30.90
N ARG A 447 -18.74 -14.47 32.15
CA ARG A 447 -17.36 -14.55 32.65
C ARG A 447 -17.14 -15.87 33.38
N PHE A 448 -16.08 -16.59 33.06
CA PHE A 448 -15.74 -17.86 33.72
C PHE A 448 -14.23 -18.11 33.72
N HIS A 449 -13.73 -18.85 34.71
CA HIS A 449 -12.31 -19.23 34.76
C HIS A 449 -12.00 -20.35 33.76
N TYR A 450 -10.87 -20.20 33.06
CA TYR A 450 -10.40 -21.08 31.99
C TYR A 450 -8.96 -21.51 32.21
N VAL A 451 -8.66 -22.76 31.87
CA VAL A 451 -7.32 -23.36 31.83
C VAL A 451 -7.24 -24.19 30.55
N GLY A 452 -6.34 -23.83 29.63
CA GLY A 452 -6.21 -24.54 28.36
C GLY A 452 -5.31 -23.83 27.36
N LYS A 453 -5.54 -24.06 26.06
CA LYS A 453 -4.92 -23.29 24.97
C LYS A 453 -5.91 -22.26 24.44
N VAL A 454 -5.40 -21.12 23.98
CA VAL A 454 -6.16 -20.10 23.26
C VAL A 454 -5.46 -19.79 21.93
N TYR A 455 -6.25 -19.35 20.95
CA TYR A 455 -5.89 -19.37 19.53
C TYR A 455 -6.17 -18.02 18.86
N CYS A 456 -5.33 -17.60 17.91
CA CYS A 456 -5.60 -16.45 17.05
C CYS A 456 -4.85 -16.58 15.72
N VAL A 457 -5.18 -15.70 14.77
CA VAL A 457 -4.47 -15.52 13.49
C VAL A 457 -4.28 -14.03 13.24
N ASN A 458 -3.11 -13.61 12.75
CA ASN A 458 -2.91 -12.23 12.30
C ASN A 458 -3.34 -12.08 10.84
N VAL A 459 -4.06 -11.00 10.51
CA VAL A 459 -4.48 -10.68 9.14
C VAL A 459 -4.41 -9.17 8.92
N THR A 460 -4.11 -8.74 7.70
CA THR A 460 -3.73 -7.36 7.34
C THR A 460 -4.76 -6.27 7.69
N ASN A 461 -6.05 -6.62 7.82
CA ASN A 461 -7.13 -5.70 8.24
C ASN A 461 -7.60 -5.93 9.69
N HIS A 462 -6.99 -6.88 10.40
CA HIS A 462 -7.27 -7.30 11.79
C HIS A 462 -8.74 -7.66 12.10
N VAL A 463 -9.58 -7.90 11.09
CA VAL A 463 -11.00 -8.25 11.26
C VAL A 463 -11.28 -9.63 10.67
N VAL A 464 -11.56 -10.61 11.53
CA VAL A 464 -11.79 -12.02 11.15
C VAL A 464 -13.24 -12.46 11.37
N PHE A 465 -13.78 -13.33 10.50
CA PHE A 465 -15.12 -13.89 10.69
C PHE A 465 -15.10 -15.19 11.48
N VAL A 466 -15.64 -15.15 12.69
CA VAL A 466 -15.63 -16.26 13.64
C VAL A 466 -17.04 -16.69 14.03
N ARG A 467 -17.21 -17.96 14.41
CA ARG A 467 -18.43 -18.48 15.02
C ARG A 467 -18.12 -19.37 16.22
N ARG A 468 -19.09 -19.49 17.11
CA ARG A 468 -19.07 -20.49 18.20
C ARG A 468 -20.47 -21.04 18.37
N ASN A 469 -20.61 -22.33 18.70
CA ASN A 469 -21.91 -23.00 18.78
C ASN A 469 -22.83 -22.71 17.57
N GLY A 470 -22.25 -22.57 16.37
CA GLY A 470 -22.96 -22.26 15.13
C GLY A 470 -23.44 -20.81 14.94
N ARG A 471 -23.03 -19.82 15.75
CA ARG A 471 -23.45 -18.40 15.61
C ARG A 471 -22.27 -17.50 15.28
N ALA A 472 -22.34 -16.71 14.20
CA ALA A 472 -21.19 -16.02 13.61
C ALA A 472 -21.18 -14.48 13.80
N ALA A 473 -19.98 -13.89 13.89
CA ALA A 473 -19.72 -12.45 13.93
C ALA A 473 -18.27 -12.08 13.52
N TRP A 474 -18.00 -10.79 13.30
CA TRP A 474 -16.66 -10.22 13.04
C TRP A 474 -15.95 -9.78 14.35
N CYS A 475 -14.62 -9.95 14.46
CA CYS A 475 -13.85 -9.67 15.71
C CYS A 475 -12.33 -9.32 15.49
N GLY A 476 -11.60 -8.83 16.52
CA GLY A 476 -10.26 -8.15 16.44
C GLY A 476 -9.09 -8.68 17.34
N GLN A 477 -8.00 -7.89 17.56
CA GLN A 477 -6.63 -8.38 17.94
C GLN A 477 -5.76 -7.41 18.86
N CYS A 478 -4.81 -7.84 19.77
CA CYS A 478 -4.17 -7.03 20.90
C CYS A 478 -2.62 -7.16 21.20
N TYR A 479 -2.06 -6.26 22.08
CA TYR A 479 -0.62 -6.06 22.50
C TYR A 479 -0.35 -5.71 24.03
N ASP A 480 0.91 -5.72 24.53
CA ASP A 480 1.41 -5.82 25.96
C ASP A 480 2.33 -4.67 26.53
N GLU A 481 2.53 -4.53 27.88
CA GLU A 481 3.42 -3.52 28.54
C GLU A 481 4.06 -3.97 29.89
N GLY A 482 5.36 -3.69 30.12
CA GLY A 482 6.08 -4.17 31.33
C GLY A 482 7.12 -3.25 32.00
N LYS A 483 7.27 -1.98 31.61
CA LYS A 483 8.32 -1.07 32.16
C LYS A 483 7.89 -0.35 33.44
N ARG A 484 6.61 -0.05 33.59
CA ARG A 484 6.05 0.72 34.74
C ARG A 484 6.31 0.13 36.11
N VAL A 485 6.37 -1.21 36.20
CA VAL A 485 6.54 -1.89 37.49
C VAL A 485 7.93 -1.63 38.08
N ALA A 486 8.97 -1.47 37.23
CA ALA A 486 10.31 -1.12 37.68
C ALA A 486 10.37 0.31 38.27
N GLU A 487 9.71 1.29 37.63
CA GLU A 487 9.60 2.65 38.18
C GLU A 487 8.89 2.63 39.55
N THR A 488 7.78 1.90 39.63
CA THR A 488 6.96 1.79 40.86
C THR A 488 7.77 1.20 42.02
N LEU A 489 8.47 0.08 41.79
CA LEU A 489 9.34 -0.57 42.78
C LEU A 489 10.46 0.35 43.28
N ALA A 490 11.08 1.15 42.39
CA ALA A 490 12.10 2.11 42.79
C ALA A 490 11.52 3.16 43.74
N PHE A 491 10.39 3.79 43.37
CA PHE A 491 9.73 4.80 44.22
C PHE A 491 9.25 4.22 45.57
N ASP A 492 8.81 2.97 45.64
CA ASP A 492 8.46 2.33 46.91
C ASP A 492 9.68 1.99 47.78
N TYR A 493 10.81 1.58 47.20
CA TYR A 493 12.06 1.42 47.95
C TYR A 493 12.60 2.74 48.46
N HIS A 494 12.41 3.85 47.74
CA HIS A 494 12.67 5.18 48.27
C HIS A 494 11.75 5.49 49.45
N ARG A 495 10.41 5.43 49.26
CA ARG A 495 9.41 5.74 50.30
C ARG A 495 9.57 4.94 51.58
N GLN A 496 9.75 3.62 51.49
CA GLN A 496 9.75 2.71 52.64
C GLN A 496 11.15 2.49 53.24
N ASN A 497 12.19 2.53 52.41
CA ASN A 497 13.54 2.08 52.80
C ASN A 497 14.61 3.17 52.67
N ASN A 498 14.24 4.39 52.27
CA ASN A 498 15.12 5.55 52.07
C ASN A 498 16.32 5.26 51.14
N VAL A 499 16.09 4.47 50.09
CA VAL A 499 17.03 4.35 48.95
C VAL A 499 16.95 5.62 48.11
N ASP A 500 18.07 6.14 47.62
CA ASP A 500 18.16 7.37 46.84
C ASP A 500 18.05 7.05 45.33
N ILE A 501 17.10 7.64 44.54
CA ILE A 501 16.65 7.09 43.22
C ILE A 501 16.46 8.09 42.03
N ARG A 502 16.57 7.67 40.76
CA ARG A 502 16.45 8.51 39.50
C ARG A 502 15.86 7.78 38.23
N VAL A 503 15.21 8.44 37.22
CA VAL A 503 14.42 7.82 36.06
C VAL A 503 14.32 8.64 34.69
N VAL A 504 14.20 8.08 33.43
CA VAL A 504 14.41 8.76 32.06
C VAL A 504 13.69 8.30 30.68
N ARG A 505 13.42 9.13 29.60
CA ARG A 505 12.58 8.89 28.29
C ARG A 505 12.78 9.81 26.97
N ILE A 506 12.32 9.54 25.66
CA ILE A 506 12.71 10.16 24.28
C ILE A 506 11.72 10.15 22.99
N PHE A 507 11.62 11.15 21.98
CA PHE A 507 10.65 11.27 20.74
C PHE A 507 10.90 12.33 19.47
N ASN A 508 10.17 12.52 18.24
CA ASN A 508 10.38 13.46 16.96
C ASN A 508 9.25 13.51 15.70
N SER A 509 9.24 14.33 14.52
CA SER A 509 8.31 14.56 13.22
C SER A 509 8.68 15.44 11.86
N LEU A 510 7.85 15.75 10.77
CA LEU A 510 8.29 16.41 9.41
C LEU A 510 7.36 17.42 8.53
N THR A 511 7.69 17.74 7.21
CA THR A 511 7.49 19.09 6.47
C THR A 511 7.62 19.25 4.86
N GLY A 512 6.88 20.16 4.13
CA GLY A 512 7.03 20.59 2.66
C GLY A 512 5.76 21.09 1.83
N ASP A 513 5.78 21.91 0.72
CA ASP A 513 4.53 22.45 0.00
C ASP A 513 4.48 22.61 -1.58
N GLN A 514 5.23 21.87 -2.41
CA GLN A 514 5.82 22.36 -3.69
C GLN A 514 5.49 21.61 -5.01
N LYS A 515 6.06 21.99 -6.17
CA LYS A 515 6.12 21.08 -7.34
C LYS A 515 6.93 19.83 -7.00
N VAL A 516 6.51 18.66 -7.48
CA VAL A 516 7.24 17.39 -7.33
C VAL A 516 7.18 16.55 -8.61
N LEU A 517 8.24 15.76 -8.84
CA LEU A 517 8.38 14.88 -10.01
C LEU A 517 8.29 13.42 -9.56
N TYR A 518 7.32 12.65 -10.09
CA TYR A 518 7.07 11.28 -9.65
C TYR A 518 6.45 10.40 -10.75
N TYR A 519 6.36 9.10 -10.50
CA TYR A 519 5.81 8.09 -11.40
C TYR A 519 4.74 7.25 -10.70
N ILE A 520 3.76 6.76 -11.44
CA ILE A 520 2.90 5.63 -11.01
C ILE A 520 3.03 4.53 -12.07
N GLY A 521 3.67 3.42 -11.70
CA GLY A 521 4.20 2.46 -12.67
C GLY A 521 5.18 3.14 -13.60
N GLU A 522 5.01 2.97 -14.91
CA GLU A 522 5.85 3.65 -15.92
C GLU A 522 5.42 5.10 -16.23
N LYS A 523 4.24 5.55 -15.76
CA LYS A 523 3.66 6.83 -16.18
C LYS A 523 4.14 8.00 -15.32
N LEU A 524 4.75 9.01 -15.95
CA LEU A 524 5.26 10.22 -15.30
C LEU A 524 4.15 11.22 -14.90
N TYR A 525 4.31 11.80 -13.71
CA TYR A 525 3.54 12.90 -13.12
C TYR A 525 4.48 14.04 -12.68
N TYR A 526 3.99 15.27 -12.77
CA TYR A 526 4.69 16.47 -12.34
C TYR A 526 3.65 17.54 -12.04
N GLU A 527 3.43 17.79 -10.76
CA GLU A 527 2.28 18.51 -10.23
C GLU A 527 2.58 19.01 -8.81
N ASN A 528 1.63 19.66 -8.14
CA ASN A 528 1.83 20.15 -6.78
C ASN A 528 1.85 18.98 -5.77
N PHE A 529 2.55 19.11 -4.65
CA PHE A 529 2.71 18.04 -3.64
C PHE A 529 1.36 17.63 -3.05
N ALA A 530 0.45 18.60 -2.88
CA ALA A 530 -0.93 18.36 -2.48
C ALA A 530 -1.71 17.51 -3.50
N GLU A 531 -1.57 17.82 -4.79
CA GLU A 531 -2.21 17.08 -5.90
C GLU A 531 -1.65 15.66 -6.00
N CYS A 532 -0.33 15.52 -5.82
CA CYS A 532 0.37 14.25 -5.75
C CYS A 532 -0.17 13.39 -4.59
N TYR A 533 -0.21 13.92 -3.37
CA TYR A 533 -0.74 13.22 -2.19
C TYR A 533 -2.19 12.79 -2.41
N ASP A 534 -3.06 13.71 -2.82
CA ASP A 534 -4.47 13.42 -3.03
C ASP A 534 -4.68 12.41 -4.19
N ARG A 535 -3.68 12.21 -5.07
CA ARG A 535 -3.67 11.15 -6.09
C ARG A 535 -3.17 9.78 -5.60
N ILE A 536 -2.18 9.72 -4.70
CA ILE A 536 -1.48 8.47 -4.36
C ILE A 536 -1.70 7.94 -2.94
N ASN A 537 -2.21 8.74 -2.01
CA ASN A 537 -2.38 8.38 -0.58
C ASN A 537 -3.32 7.18 -0.29
N GLY A 538 -3.91 6.55 -1.32
CA GLY A 538 -4.62 5.28 -1.21
C GLY A 538 -3.83 4.04 -1.67
N ASP A 539 -2.87 4.20 -2.60
CA ASP A 539 -1.98 3.15 -3.08
C ASP A 539 -0.69 3.76 -3.64
N ILE A 540 0.40 3.49 -2.93
CA ILE A 540 1.77 3.93 -3.22
C ILE A 540 2.67 2.79 -3.72
N SER A 541 2.15 1.57 -3.84
CA SER A 541 2.92 0.35 -4.12
C SER A 541 3.72 0.38 -5.43
N ASN A 542 3.26 1.18 -6.39
CA ASN A 542 3.88 1.39 -7.70
C ASN A 542 4.42 2.82 -7.89
N VAL A 543 4.62 3.59 -6.81
CA VAL A 543 5.07 4.98 -6.89
C VAL A 543 6.59 5.09 -6.73
N SER A 544 7.21 5.91 -7.59
CA SER A 544 8.65 6.23 -7.54
C SER A 544 8.92 7.70 -7.87
N VAL A 545 10.05 8.23 -7.42
CA VAL A 545 10.50 9.61 -7.68
C VAL A 545 11.95 9.64 -8.14
N PRO A 546 12.39 10.69 -8.88
CA PRO A 546 13.79 10.94 -9.11
C PRO A 546 14.50 11.53 -7.88
N CYS A 547 15.70 11.03 -7.62
CA CYS A 547 16.57 11.36 -6.48
C CYS A 547 18.05 11.15 -6.87
N PHE A 548 19.02 11.63 -6.09
CA PHE A 548 20.45 11.36 -6.31
C PHE A 548 20.99 10.21 -5.46
N ASP A 549 21.99 9.48 -5.98
CA ASP A 549 22.71 8.39 -5.32
C ASP A 549 24.01 8.81 -4.61
N GLU A 550 24.72 7.86 -4.01
CA GLU A 550 25.96 8.09 -3.28
C GLU A 550 27.12 8.65 -4.14
N ASN A 551 27.03 8.45 -5.46
CA ASN A 551 27.91 9.01 -6.48
C ASN A 551 27.40 10.37 -6.99
N SER A 552 26.34 10.88 -6.36
CA SER A 552 25.54 12.05 -6.74
C SER A 552 24.89 11.93 -8.13
N LYS A 553 24.61 10.70 -8.61
CA LYS A 553 23.96 10.43 -9.90
C LYS A 553 22.45 10.31 -9.78
N THR A 554 21.70 10.80 -10.76
CA THR A 554 20.23 10.85 -10.67
C THR A 554 19.59 9.54 -11.10
N VAL A 555 18.86 8.93 -10.16
CA VAL A 555 18.19 7.63 -10.26
C VAL A 555 16.69 7.79 -9.98
N ILE A 556 15.87 6.84 -10.45
CA ILE A 556 14.42 6.81 -10.20
C ILE A 556 14.14 5.63 -9.27
N LYS A 557 13.53 5.90 -8.12
CA LYS A 557 13.48 4.96 -7.00
C LYS A 557 12.13 5.03 -6.31
N PRO A 558 11.60 3.90 -5.80
CA PRO A 558 10.27 3.87 -5.20
C PRO A 558 10.18 4.82 -4.01
N ILE A 559 8.97 5.10 -3.53
CA ILE A 559 8.76 5.73 -2.22
C ILE A 559 8.24 4.67 -1.25
N SER A 560 8.61 4.75 0.03
CA SER A 560 7.79 4.11 1.06
C SER A 560 6.53 4.92 1.28
N ALA A 561 6.56 6.25 1.11
CA ALA A 561 5.44 7.15 1.41
C ALA A 561 5.48 8.55 0.84
N ILE A 562 4.30 9.17 0.94
CA ILE A 562 4.08 10.60 0.94
C ILE A 562 3.43 11.05 2.28
N TRP A 563 3.88 12.15 2.89
CA TRP A 563 3.38 12.67 4.19
C TRP A 563 2.40 13.82 3.99
N LYS A 564 1.59 14.14 5.02
CA LYS A 564 0.69 15.32 5.08
C LYS A 564 0.32 15.64 6.53
N HIS A 565 0.75 16.80 7.00
CA HIS A 565 0.55 17.32 8.37
C HIS A 565 0.14 18.78 8.29
N HIS A 566 -0.73 19.28 9.15
CA HIS A 566 -0.98 20.73 9.21
C HIS A 566 0.00 21.38 10.19
N VAL A 567 0.64 22.48 9.80
CA VAL A 567 1.56 23.23 10.69
C VAL A 567 1.26 24.72 10.69
N LYS A 568 1.65 25.39 11.78
CA LYS A 568 1.62 26.84 11.92
C LYS A 568 2.99 27.33 12.39
N LYS A 569 3.91 27.59 11.45
CA LYS A 569 5.33 27.92 11.71
C LYS A 569 5.95 28.76 10.58
N LYS A 570 7.22 29.17 10.70
CA LYS A 570 7.88 29.90 9.62
C LYS A 570 8.20 29.01 8.43
N GLY A 571 8.07 29.61 7.25
CA GLY A 571 8.54 29.09 5.98
C GLY A 571 9.59 30.00 5.35
N TYR A 572 10.42 29.41 4.50
CA TYR A 572 11.47 30.06 3.73
C TYR A 572 11.27 29.73 2.25
N GLN A 573 10.98 30.74 1.42
CA GLN A 573 11.02 30.64 -0.04
C GLN A 573 12.42 30.96 -0.51
N ILE A 574 13.11 29.98 -1.07
CA ILE A 574 14.51 30.04 -1.49
C ILE A 574 14.57 30.05 -3.01
N LYS A 575 15.24 31.04 -3.59
CA LYS A 575 15.43 31.21 -5.03
C LYS A 575 16.91 31.21 -5.38
N THR A 576 17.28 30.56 -6.49
CA THR A 576 18.66 30.54 -7.00
C THR A 576 18.86 31.50 -8.17
N PHE A 577 20.11 31.85 -8.47
CA PHE A 577 20.49 32.67 -9.64
C PHE A 577 20.13 32.06 -11.01
N TRP A 578 19.70 30.79 -11.05
CA TRP A 578 19.18 30.14 -12.26
C TRP A 578 17.64 30.02 -12.27
N GLY A 579 16.94 30.71 -11.36
CA GLY A 579 15.48 30.73 -11.26
C GLY A 579 14.86 29.53 -10.54
N LYS A 580 15.66 28.51 -10.16
CA LYS A 580 15.21 27.37 -9.34
C LYS A 580 14.65 27.86 -8.02
N GLN A 581 13.49 27.36 -7.60
CA GLN A 581 12.76 27.84 -6.42
C GLN A 581 12.19 26.68 -5.60
N ILE A 582 12.30 26.77 -4.28
CA ILE A 582 11.58 25.87 -3.36
C ILE A 582 11.10 26.67 -2.15
N LYS A 583 9.93 26.33 -1.60
CA LYS A 583 9.55 26.74 -0.25
C LYS A 583 9.60 25.55 0.70
N ILE A 584 10.10 25.80 1.90
CA ILE A 584 10.30 24.79 2.95
C ILE A 584 9.98 25.41 4.32
N THR A 585 9.80 24.59 5.35
CA THR A 585 9.67 25.08 6.73
C THR A 585 11.05 25.41 7.33
N GLU A 586 11.07 26.14 8.46
CA GLU A 586 12.30 26.55 9.15
C GLU A 586 13.24 25.39 9.56
N ASP A 587 12.66 24.23 9.84
CA ASP A 587 13.27 23.00 10.34
C ASP A 587 13.54 21.93 9.25
N HIS A 588 13.30 22.25 7.97
CA HIS A 588 13.58 21.35 6.85
C HIS A 588 14.96 21.59 6.24
N SER A 589 15.63 20.55 5.76
CA SER A 589 16.97 20.65 5.16
C SER A 589 16.98 20.70 3.64
N LEU A 590 17.86 21.53 3.05
CA LEU A 590 18.33 21.35 1.67
C LEU A 590 19.78 20.87 1.66
N PHE A 591 20.23 20.26 0.57
CA PHE A 591 21.67 19.97 0.41
C PHE A 591 22.44 21.20 -0.05
N THR A 592 23.51 21.50 0.69
CA THR A 592 24.64 22.32 0.27
C THR A 592 25.87 21.44 0.00
N ARG A 593 27.01 22.04 -0.33
CA ARG A 593 28.27 21.33 -0.60
C ARG A 593 29.28 21.41 0.55
N ASP A 594 29.83 20.27 0.95
CA ASP A 594 30.89 20.16 1.95
C ASP A 594 32.29 20.54 1.40
N ASN A 595 33.30 20.56 2.28
CA ASN A 595 34.69 20.88 1.92
C ASN A 595 35.38 19.84 1.00
N ASN A 596 34.77 18.68 0.77
CA ASN A 596 35.25 17.61 -0.11
C ASN A 596 34.41 17.52 -1.41
N ASP A 597 33.63 18.57 -1.69
CA ASP A 597 32.69 18.68 -2.80
C ASP A 597 31.54 17.66 -2.80
N ARG A 598 31.06 17.23 -1.62
CA ARG A 598 29.95 16.27 -1.45
C ARG A 598 28.65 16.94 -0.96
N PRO A 599 27.46 16.33 -1.16
CA PRO A 599 26.22 16.80 -0.55
C PRO A 599 26.24 16.74 0.99
N GLN A 600 25.76 17.81 1.63
CA GLN A 600 25.53 17.94 3.07
C GLN A 600 24.22 18.67 3.34
N ALA A 601 23.36 18.12 4.19
CA ALA A 601 22.10 18.74 4.60
C ALA A 601 22.32 19.96 5.52
N VAL A 602 21.57 21.04 5.29
CA VAL A 602 21.55 22.30 6.05
C VAL A 602 20.11 22.83 6.13
N PHE A 603 19.67 23.29 7.30
CA PHE A 603 18.29 23.71 7.54
C PHE A 603 17.92 25.03 6.84
N GLY A 604 16.64 25.20 6.50
CA GLY A 604 16.10 26.38 5.82
C GLY A 604 16.35 27.69 6.57
N ASN A 605 16.35 27.66 7.90
CA ASN A 605 16.70 28.80 8.76
C ASN A 605 18.21 29.04 8.92
N GLU A 606 19.06 28.09 8.49
CA GLU A 606 20.53 28.21 8.51
C GLU A 606 21.09 28.70 7.17
N LEU A 607 20.39 28.47 6.06
CA LEU A 607 20.78 28.93 4.72
C LEU A 607 20.81 30.45 4.59
N LYS A 608 21.73 30.97 3.76
CA LYS A 608 21.92 32.41 3.50
C LYS A 608 22.02 32.69 2.01
N VAL A 609 21.69 33.93 1.63
CA VAL A 609 21.93 34.43 0.27
C VAL A 609 23.43 34.34 -0.05
N GLY A 610 23.76 33.70 -1.18
CA GLY A 610 25.12 33.38 -1.59
C GLY A 610 25.62 31.97 -1.26
N ASP A 611 24.94 31.23 -0.38
CA ASP A 611 25.22 29.79 -0.16
C ASP A 611 24.87 28.98 -1.42
N GLU A 612 25.47 27.80 -1.58
CA GLU A 612 25.35 26.94 -2.78
C GLU A 612 24.53 25.68 -2.47
N ILE A 613 23.34 25.56 -3.06
CA ILE A 613 22.43 24.41 -2.90
C ILE A 613 22.41 23.48 -4.12
N GLY A 614 22.16 22.20 -3.89
CA GLY A 614 22.16 21.17 -4.92
C GLY A 614 20.91 21.21 -5.80
N VAL A 615 21.10 21.35 -7.10
CA VAL A 615 20.03 21.23 -8.12
C VAL A 615 20.50 20.27 -9.23
N PRO A 616 19.61 19.55 -9.93
CA PRO A 616 20.02 18.57 -10.92
C PRO A 616 20.60 19.24 -12.18
N SER A 617 21.78 18.78 -12.61
CA SER A 617 22.32 19.02 -13.95
C SER A 617 21.92 17.93 -14.95
N TYR A 618 21.71 16.70 -14.47
CA TYR A 618 21.09 15.63 -15.26
C TYR A 618 19.88 15.06 -14.54
N ILE A 619 18.86 14.62 -15.28
CA ILE A 619 17.72 13.88 -14.73
C ILE A 619 17.47 12.64 -15.60
N SER A 620 17.48 11.48 -14.96
CA SER A 620 17.05 10.22 -15.57
C SER A 620 15.53 10.12 -15.64
N PHE A 621 15.00 9.61 -16.75
CA PHE A 621 13.57 9.38 -16.96
C PHE A 621 13.34 7.96 -17.50
N LEU A 622 12.28 7.27 -17.05
CA LEU A 622 11.83 6.02 -17.66
C LEU A 622 11.41 6.28 -19.12
N GLU A 623 12.15 5.71 -20.07
CA GLU A 623 11.98 6.03 -21.49
C GLU A 623 10.89 5.19 -22.16
N GLN A 624 9.97 5.87 -22.84
CA GLN A 624 8.92 5.28 -23.67
C GLN A 624 9.01 5.87 -25.08
N PRO A 625 9.66 5.20 -26.05
CA PRO A 625 9.77 5.69 -27.42
C PRO A 625 8.43 5.65 -28.14
N LEU A 626 8.00 6.78 -28.72
CA LEU A 626 6.78 6.83 -29.53
C LEU A 626 6.93 5.93 -30.75
N GLN A 627 6.06 4.91 -30.83
CA GLN A 627 6.00 3.97 -31.94
C GLN A 627 5.07 4.47 -33.04
N PRO A 628 5.30 4.11 -34.31
CA PRO A 628 4.32 4.27 -35.40
C PRO A 628 2.94 3.72 -35.06
N PHE A 629 1.89 4.48 -35.37
CA PHE A 629 0.53 4.25 -34.87
C PHE A 629 -0.55 4.69 -35.88
N HIS A 630 -1.78 4.22 -35.71
CA HIS A 630 -2.94 4.80 -36.39
C HIS A 630 -3.52 5.93 -35.55
N ILE A 631 -3.94 7.03 -36.17
CA ILE A 631 -4.59 8.17 -35.49
C ILE A 631 -5.82 7.71 -34.70
N THR A 632 -6.56 6.72 -35.23
CA THR A 632 -7.70 6.06 -34.56
C THR A 632 -7.33 5.36 -33.25
N ASP A 633 -6.06 5.02 -33.01
CA ASP A 633 -5.57 4.44 -31.75
C ASP A 633 -5.42 5.48 -30.63
N LYS A 634 -5.60 6.78 -30.93
CA LYS A 634 -5.33 7.90 -30.01
C LYS A 634 -6.51 8.85 -29.80
N ILE A 635 -7.46 8.94 -30.74
CA ILE A 635 -8.61 9.85 -30.63
C ILE A 635 -9.84 9.15 -30.05
N SER A 636 -10.54 9.83 -29.13
CA SER A 636 -11.83 9.36 -28.62
C SER A 636 -12.94 9.75 -29.58
N ILE A 637 -13.62 8.76 -30.17
CA ILE A 637 -14.54 8.95 -31.30
C ILE A 637 -15.91 9.45 -30.80
N GLN A 638 -16.08 10.78 -30.79
CA GLN A 638 -17.33 11.45 -30.38
C GLN A 638 -18.29 11.75 -31.54
N GLU A 639 -17.77 11.81 -32.77
CA GLU A 639 -18.52 12.01 -34.03
C GLU A 639 -18.23 10.83 -34.99
N GLU A 640 -19.12 10.57 -35.95
CA GLU A 640 -18.94 9.46 -36.89
C GLU A 640 -17.73 9.67 -37.82
N ILE A 641 -16.62 8.99 -37.47
CA ILE A 641 -15.49 8.75 -38.39
C ILE A 641 -15.90 7.70 -39.42
N SER A 642 -15.48 7.88 -40.66
CA SER A 642 -15.48 6.85 -41.70
C SER A 642 -14.05 6.50 -42.13
N VAL A 643 -13.81 5.22 -42.34
CA VAL A 643 -12.57 4.68 -42.92
C VAL A 643 -12.73 4.60 -44.43
N GLU A 644 -11.79 5.18 -45.17
CA GLU A 644 -11.70 5.09 -46.62
C GLU A 644 -10.71 3.99 -47.03
N SER A 645 -11.15 3.04 -47.84
CA SER A 645 -10.35 1.90 -48.30
C SER A 645 -10.72 1.45 -49.71
N GLU A 646 -9.72 1.01 -50.48
CA GLU A 646 -9.87 0.42 -51.82
C GLU A 646 -10.70 -0.88 -51.79
N GLU A 647 -10.77 -1.57 -50.64
CA GLU A 647 -11.52 -2.83 -50.47
C GLU A 647 -12.99 -2.63 -50.04
N THR A 648 -13.48 -1.39 -49.89
CA THR A 648 -14.84 -1.08 -49.39
C THR A 648 -15.95 -1.85 -50.12
N ILE A 649 -15.92 -1.90 -51.46
CA ILE A 649 -16.94 -2.62 -52.26
C ILE A 649 -16.87 -4.13 -51.97
N SER A 650 -15.67 -4.71 -51.89
CA SER A 650 -15.44 -6.12 -51.54
C SER A 650 -15.99 -6.46 -50.15
N TYR A 651 -15.82 -5.58 -49.17
CA TYR A 651 -16.37 -5.76 -47.83
C TYR A 651 -17.90 -5.63 -47.80
N ILE A 652 -18.49 -4.70 -48.57
CA ILE A 652 -19.95 -4.55 -48.67
C ILE A 652 -20.59 -5.76 -49.39
N GLU A 653 -19.97 -6.27 -50.45
CA GLU A 653 -20.42 -7.53 -51.10
C GLU A 653 -20.32 -8.73 -50.16
N LYS A 654 -19.19 -8.88 -49.45
CA LYS A 654 -18.90 -10.03 -48.58
C LYS A 654 -19.73 -10.05 -47.29
N TYR A 655 -20.04 -8.88 -46.72
CA TYR A 655 -20.70 -8.75 -45.40
C TYR A 655 -22.09 -8.09 -45.46
N GLY A 656 -22.61 -7.79 -46.66
CA GLY A 656 -23.81 -6.97 -46.86
C GLY A 656 -25.03 -7.35 -46.03
N ASP A 657 -25.26 -8.63 -45.76
CA ASP A 657 -26.40 -9.07 -44.93
C ASP A 657 -26.19 -8.80 -43.44
N LYS A 658 -24.96 -8.98 -42.91
CA LYS A 658 -24.59 -8.53 -41.55
C LYS A 658 -24.72 -7.00 -41.41
N ILE A 659 -24.36 -6.25 -42.45
CA ILE A 659 -24.48 -4.78 -42.46
C ILE A 659 -25.96 -4.37 -42.41
N ARG A 660 -26.82 -5.00 -43.21
CA ARG A 660 -28.28 -4.76 -43.19
C ARG A 660 -28.88 -5.09 -41.84
N GLU A 661 -28.53 -6.22 -41.25
CA GLU A 661 -28.97 -6.63 -39.91
C GLU A 661 -28.55 -5.62 -38.83
N TYR A 662 -27.28 -5.18 -38.83
CA TYR A 662 -26.79 -4.16 -37.91
C TYR A 662 -27.50 -2.81 -38.05
N LEU A 663 -27.65 -2.31 -39.28
CA LEU A 663 -28.30 -1.02 -39.53
C LEU A 663 -29.79 -1.06 -39.15
N LEU A 664 -30.49 -2.17 -39.41
CA LEU A 664 -31.87 -2.38 -38.94
C LEU A 664 -31.95 -2.42 -37.40
N ALA A 665 -31.02 -3.11 -36.74
CA ALA A 665 -30.94 -3.15 -35.27
C ALA A 665 -30.62 -1.78 -34.65
N LYS A 666 -29.95 -0.89 -35.40
CA LYS A 666 -29.72 0.53 -35.03
C LYS A 666 -30.90 1.45 -35.40
N GLY A 667 -31.99 0.93 -35.96
CA GLY A 667 -33.22 1.68 -36.26
C GLY A 667 -33.26 2.38 -37.62
N VAL A 668 -32.36 2.06 -38.54
CA VAL A 668 -32.41 2.57 -39.92
C VAL A 668 -33.64 2.01 -40.65
N ASN A 669 -34.40 2.86 -41.35
CA ASN A 669 -35.57 2.42 -42.12
C ASN A 669 -35.12 1.47 -43.27
N PRO A 670 -35.75 0.29 -43.45
CA PRO A 670 -35.53 -0.60 -44.59
C PRO A 670 -35.47 0.11 -45.96
N GLU A 671 -36.29 1.13 -46.18
CA GLU A 671 -36.33 1.91 -47.44
C GLU A 671 -35.06 2.73 -47.69
N GLN A 672 -34.30 3.06 -46.64
CA GLN A 672 -33.08 3.86 -46.71
C GLN A 672 -31.81 3.01 -46.88
N LEU A 673 -31.83 1.72 -46.52
CA LEU A 673 -30.66 0.84 -46.52
C LEU A 673 -29.92 0.81 -47.86
N TYR A 674 -30.64 0.75 -48.98
CA TYR A 674 -30.02 0.73 -50.31
C TYR A 674 -29.27 2.05 -50.61
N SER A 675 -29.84 3.20 -50.23
CA SER A 675 -29.20 4.50 -50.42
C SER A 675 -27.99 4.70 -49.49
N ILE A 676 -28.01 4.08 -48.31
CA ILE A 676 -26.91 4.15 -47.34
C ILE A 676 -25.73 3.29 -47.79
N LEU A 677 -25.97 2.03 -48.17
CA LEU A 677 -24.93 1.14 -48.73
C LEU A 677 -24.31 1.74 -50.00
N LYS A 678 -25.15 2.24 -50.91
CA LYS A 678 -24.67 2.90 -52.15
C LYS A 678 -23.86 4.16 -51.88
N ASN A 679 -24.15 4.92 -50.82
CA ASN A 679 -23.34 6.06 -50.39
C ASN A 679 -21.99 5.63 -49.78
N TYR A 680 -21.90 4.46 -49.13
CA TYR A 680 -20.61 3.88 -48.71
C TYR A 680 -19.78 3.43 -49.92
N GLU A 681 -20.41 2.79 -50.91
CA GLU A 681 -19.78 2.41 -52.19
C GLU A 681 -19.30 3.64 -52.98
N GLU A 682 -20.16 4.63 -53.20
CA GLU A 682 -19.84 5.85 -53.97
C GLU A 682 -18.74 6.71 -53.36
N LYS A 683 -18.53 6.60 -52.04
CA LYS A 683 -17.44 7.29 -51.31
C LYS A 683 -16.22 6.41 -51.03
N ASN A 684 -16.30 5.09 -51.27
CA ASN A 684 -15.36 4.09 -50.74
C ASN A 684 -15.14 4.18 -49.21
N GLN A 685 -16.16 4.62 -48.46
CA GLN A 685 -16.07 4.95 -47.04
C GLN A 685 -17.06 4.14 -46.19
N ILE A 686 -16.56 3.46 -45.16
CA ILE A 686 -17.33 2.66 -44.20
C ILE A 686 -17.22 3.32 -42.81
N PRO A 687 -18.34 3.60 -42.10
CA PRO A 687 -18.29 4.15 -40.74
C PRO A 687 -17.52 3.28 -39.75
N TRP A 688 -16.77 3.90 -38.84
CA TRP A 688 -15.89 3.22 -37.88
C TRP A 688 -16.62 2.18 -37.03
N HIS A 689 -17.80 2.51 -36.49
CA HIS A 689 -18.62 1.59 -35.69
C HIS A 689 -19.08 0.34 -36.45
N LEU A 690 -19.05 0.37 -37.79
CA LEU A 690 -19.35 -0.75 -38.68
C LEU A 690 -18.08 -1.50 -39.06
N TRP A 691 -16.96 -0.78 -39.21
CA TRP A 691 -15.62 -1.36 -39.38
C TRP A 691 -15.22 -2.26 -38.20
N GLU A 692 -15.45 -1.78 -36.96
CA GLU A 692 -15.28 -2.55 -35.72
C GLU A 692 -16.23 -3.76 -35.65
N TYR A 693 -17.52 -3.55 -35.89
CA TYR A 693 -18.53 -4.63 -35.81
C TYR A 693 -18.30 -5.77 -36.83
N LEU A 694 -17.66 -5.46 -37.95
CA LEU A 694 -17.28 -6.43 -38.98
C LEU A 694 -15.88 -7.04 -38.77
N GLU A 695 -15.14 -6.60 -37.75
CA GLU A 695 -13.75 -6.99 -37.46
C GLU A 695 -12.81 -6.79 -38.68
N LEU A 696 -12.97 -5.67 -39.40
CA LEU A 696 -12.20 -5.40 -40.62
C LEU A 696 -10.75 -4.98 -40.30
N PRO A 697 -9.75 -5.50 -41.03
CA PRO A 697 -8.35 -5.20 -40.78
C PRO A 697 -7.98 -3.78 -41.22
N LEU A 698 -7.21 -3.06 -40.41
CA LEU A 698 -6.60 -1.79 -40.80
C LEU A 698 -5.17 -2.02 -41.30
N SER A 699 -4.78 -1.31 -42.37
CA SER A 699 -3.43 -1.33 -42.90
C SER A 699 -2.84 0.09 -42.99
N LYS A 700 -1.60 0.20 -43.49
CA LYS A 700 -0.89 1.48 -43.62
C LYS A 700 -1.39 2.35 -44.78
N LYS A 701 -2.42 1.89 -45.52
CA LYS A 701 -3.04 2.59 -46.65
C LYS A 701 -4.28 3.39 -46.27
N GLU A 702 -5.09 2.86 -45.34
CA GLU A 702 -6.41 3.38 -45.01
C GLU A 702 -6.36 4.85 -44.58
N LYS A 703 -7.35 5.61 -45.05
CA LYS A 703 -7.55 7.01 -44.68
C LYS A 703 -8.80 7.14 -43.80
N ILE A 704 -8.94 8.29 -43.14
CA ILE A 704 -10.05 8.60 -42.24
C ILE A 704 -10.58 10.01 -42.48
N CYS A 705 -11.88 10.19 -42.28
CA CYS A 705 -12.55 11.48 -42.26
C CYS A 705 -13.70 11.47 -41.24
N TYR A 706 -14.05 12.65 -40.71
CA TYR A 706 -15.41 12.89 -40.24
C TYR A 706 -16.31 13.22 -41.45
N LEU A 707 -17.62 13.00 -41.32
CA LEU A 707 -18.65 13.18 -42.37
C LEU A 707 -18.56 14.47 -43.23
N SER A 708 -17.92 15.54 -42.74
CA SER A 708 -17.73 16.82 -43.44
C SER A 708 -16.29 17.36 -43.44
N SER A 709 -15.29 16.55 -43.08
CA SER A 709 -13.87 16.94 -43.04
C SER A 709 -13.09 16.47 -44.28
N LYS A 710 -11.90 17.04 -44.53
CA LYS A 710 -10.94 16.45 -45.47
C LYS A 710 -10.57 15.04 -45.01
N VAL A 711 -10.37 14.16 -45.98
CA VAL A 711 -9.83 12.82 -45.78
C VAL A 711 -8.32 12.93 -45.52
N ILE A 712 -7.82 12.28 -44.47
CA ILE A 712 -6.39 12.23 -44.14
C ILE A 712 -5.94 10.80 -43.90
N LYS A 713 -4.66 10.51 -44.13
CA LYS A 713 -4.05 9.20 -43.88
C LYS A 713 -4.08 8.83 -42.40
N ASN A 714 -4.54 7.61 -42.08
CA ASN A 714 -4.65 7.16 -40.69
C ASN A 714 -3.29 6.76 -40.09
N TRP A 715 -2.38 6.18 -40.88
CA TRP A 715 -1.10 5.66 -40.39
C TRP A 715 0.01 6.72 -40.30
N ILE A 716 0.45 7.06 -39.09
CA ILE A 716 1.63 7.89 -38.82
C ILE A 716 2.87 7.00 -38.76
N GLY A 717 3.64 7.03 -39.85
CA GLY A 717 4.85 6.21 -40.02
C GLY A 717 6.18 6.91 -39.71
N ASN A 718 6.27 8.22 -39.93
CA ASN A 718 7.49 8.99 -39.65
C ASN A 718 7.33 9.75 -38.33
N ILE A 719 7.95 9.21 -37.27
CA ILE A 719 7.85 9.77 -35.93
C ILE A 719 8.73 11.02 -35.74
N GLU A 720 9.86 11.12 -36.44
CA GLU A 720 10.78 12.26 -36.32
C GLU A 720 10.13 13.55 -36.86
N GLU A 721 9.60 13.51 -38.09
CA GLU A 721 8.85 14.63 -38.68
C GLU A 721 7.57 14.97 -37.88
N PHE A 722 6.92 13.96 -37.29
CA PHE A 722 5.73 14.17 -36.47
C PHE A 722 6.05 14.86 -35.13
N LEU A 723 7.14 14.47 -34.46
CA LEU A 723 7.61 15.13 -33.25
C LEU A 723 8.11 16.55 -33.54
N TRP A 724 8.77 16.76 -34.68
CA TRP A 724 9.10 18.11 -35.16
C TRP A 724 7.86 18.99 -35.33
N LEU A 725 6.80 18.47 -35.95
CA LEU A 725 5.51 19.18 -36.08
C LEU A 725 4.92 19.54 -34.70
N LEU A 726 4.97 18.62 -33.73
CA LEU A 726 4.48 18.88 -32.37
C LEU A 726 5.30 19.95 -31.64
N GLY A 727 6.63 19.97 -31.80
CA GLY A 727 7.49 21.03 -31.28
C GLY A 727 7.18 22.39 -31.90
N PHE A 728 7.03 22.43 -33.24
CA PHE A 728 6.66 23.64 -33.97
C PHE A 728 5.25 24.13 -33.60
N TYR A 729 4.32 23.22 -33.31
CA TYR A 729 3.00 23.54 -32.78
C TYR A 729 3.06 24.18 -31.38
N VAL A 730 3.89 23.68 -30.45
CA VAL A 730 4.05 24.31 -29.13
C VAL A 730 4.53 25.76 -29.27
N ALA A 731 5.54 26.00 -30.13
CA ALA A 731 6.10 27.34 -30.36
C ALA A 731 5.17 28.30 -31.11
N GLN A 732 4.52 27.86 -32.20
CA GLN A 732 3.85 28.74 -33.18
C GLN A 732 2.46 28.29 -33.62
N GLY A 733 2.05 27.08 -33.26
CA GLY A 733 0.72 26.57 -33.52
C GLY A 733 -0.32 27.14 -32.56
N SER A 734 -1.56 27.23 -33.04
CA SER A 734 -2.73 27.65 -32.30
C SER A 734 -3.96 26.89 -32.81
N LEU A 735 -4.93 26.66 -31.92
CA LEU A 735 -6.18 25.98 -32.24
C LEU A 735 -7.30 27.00 -32.37
N ILE A 736 -7.96 27.04 -33.52
CA ILE A 736 -9.11 27.92 -33.77
C ILE A 736 -10.20 27.09 -34.44
N ASP A 737 -11.36 26.99 -33.81
CA ASP A 737 -12.49 26.14 -34.21
C ASP A 737 -12.06 24.68 -34.50
N ASN A 738 -11.92 24.34 -35.78
CA ASN A 738 -11.54 23.02 -36.31
C ASN A 738 -10.31 23.12 -37.25
N GLU A 739 -9.51 24.19 -37.17
CA GLU A 739 -8.25 24.36 -37.90
C GLU A 739 -7.05 24.62 -36.97
N LEU A 740 -5.90 24.05 -37.36
CA LEU A 740 -4.59 24.35 -36.75
C LEU A 740 -3.99 25.55 -37.49
N LEU A 741 -3.84 26.69 -36.82
CA LEU A 741 -3.27 27.91 -37.39
C LEU A 741 -1.83 28.13 -36.89
N PHE A 742 -0.89 28.30 -37.82
CA PHE A 742 0.53 28.56 -37.56
C PHE A 742 0.95 29.94 -38.09
N LYS A 743 1.84 30.60 -37.35
CA LYS A 743 2.51 31.86 -37.75
C LYS A 743 4.03 31.68 -37.68
N GLY A 744 4.82 32.51 -38.36
CA GLY A 744 6.28 32.38 -38.37
C GLY A 744 6.91 32.85 -39.69
N GLU A 745 8.19 32.53 -39.87
CA GLU A 745 8.94 32.87 -41.08
C GLU A 745 8.55 31.98 -42.26
N ALA A 746 8.55 32.55 -43.47
CA ALA A 746 8.07 31.89 -44.69
C ALA A 746 8.82 30.59 -45.04
N GLU A 747 10.11 30.49 -44.72
CA GLU A 747 10.90 29.26 -44.92
C GLU A 747 10.43 28.14 -43.99
N LYS A 748 10.21 28.45 -42.70
CA LYS A 748 9.76 27.47 -41.70
C LYS A 748 8.32 27.04 -41.95
N LEU A 749 7.49 27.98 -42.40
CA LEU A 749 6.13 27.71 -42.86
C LEU A 749 6.11 26.88 -44.16
N ALA A 750 7.07 27.02 -45.08
CA ALA A 750 7.18 26.12 -46.24
C ALA A 750 7.55 24.68 -45.81
N LYS A 751 8.52 24.52 -44.90
CA LYS A 751 8.89 23.22 -44.31
C LYS A 751 7.69 22.55 -43.60
N LEU A 752 6.85 23.33 -42.92
CA LEU A 752 5.61 22.85 -42.31
C LEU A 752 4.64 22.23 -43.36
N ILE A 753 4.48 22.84 -44.53
CA ILE A 753 3.62 22.27 -45.60
C ILE A 753 4.13 20.90 -46.02
N GLU A 754 5.43 20.80 -46.37
CA GLU A 754 6.02 19.53 -46.81
C GLU A 754 5.86 18.41 -45.79
N VAL A 755 6.02 18.71 -44.50
CA VAL A 755 5.86 17.74 -43.40
C VAL A 755 4.41 17.30 -43.26
N VAL A 756 3.45 18.23 -43.30
CA VAL A 756 2.02 17.93 -43.15
C VAL A 756 1.51 17.10 -44.32
N GLU A 757 1.88 17.45 -45.55
CA GLU A 757 1.53 16.67 -46.76
C GLU A 757 2.14 15.26 -46.70
N ARG A 758 3.41 15.12 -46.30
CA ARG A 758 4.13 13.84 -46.24
C ARG A 758 3.62 12.88 -45.15
N ILE A 759 3.23 13.40 -43.99
CA ILE A 759 2.69 12.58 -42.90
C ILE A 759 1.23 12.22 -43.19
N PHE A 760 0.38 13.22 -43.46
CA PHE A 760 -1.08 13.09 -43.41
C PHE A 760 -1.79 13.03 -44.76
N ASP A 761 -1.10 13.29 -45.88
CA ASP A 761 -1.72 13.42 -47.21
C ASP A 761 -2.79 14.54 -47.23
N CYS A 762 -2.49 15.67 -46.56
CA CYS A 762 -3.42 16.77 -46.31
C CYS A 762 -2.85 18.12 -46.78
N GLU A 763 -3.55 18.80 -47.70
CA GLU A 763 -3.16 20.14 -48.20
C GLU A 763 -3.32 21.23 -47.12
N CYS A 764 -2.38 22.16 -47.09
CA CYS A 764 -2.39 23.36 -46.23
C CYS A 764 -2.98 24.59 -46.95
N GLU A 765 -3.71 25.45 -46.22
CA GLU A 765 -4.19 26.75 -46.73
C GLU A 765 -3.29 27.90 -46.27
N ILE A 766 -2.72 28.64 -47.23
CA ILE A 766 -2.02 29.90 -46.96
C ILE A 766 -3.08 31.03 -46.85
N LYS A 767 -3.17 31.67 -45.68
CA LYS A 767 -4.08 32.79 -45.41
C LYS A 767 -3.47 34.11 -45.89
N VAL A 768 -4.29 35.15 -46.06
CA VAL A 768 -3.89 36.46 -46.61
C VAL A 768 -2.79 37.15 -45.78
N GLU A 769 -2.71 36.86 -44.47
CA GLU A 769 -1.69 37.40 -43.56
C GLU A 769 -0.34 36.65 -43.61
N GLY A 770 -0.18 35.66 -44.50
CA GLY A 770 1.02 34.81 -44.57
C GLY A 770 1.06 33.67 -43.55
N SER A 771 0.04 33.53 -42.71
CA SER A 771 -0.15 32.39 -41.81
C SER A 771 -0.65 31.15 -42.55
N ILE A 772 -0.39 29.97 -41.98
CA ILE A 772 -0.82 28.67 -42.54
C ILE A 772 -1.91 28.06 -41.68
N SER A 773 -2.92 27.49 -42.32
CA SER A 773 -3.97 26.70 -41.68
C SER A 773 -4.02 25.27 -42.20
N ILE A 774 -4.19 24.31 -41.29
CA ILE A 774 -4.53 22.92 -41.60
C ILE A 774 -5.98 22.68 -41.16
N LYS A 775 -6.91 22.61 -42.13
CA LYS A 775 -8.34 22.36 -41.88
C LYS A 775 -8.61 20.86 -41.73
N SER A 776 -8.28 20.33 -40.56
CA SER A 776 -8.66 18.96 -40.18
C SER A 776 -9.02 18.89 -38.70
N LYS A 777 -10.32 18.68 -38.43
CA LYS A 777 -10.82 18.41 -37.08
C LYS A 777 -10.12 17.18 -36.46
N ILE A 778 -9.80 16.17 -37.26
CA ILE A 778 -9.08 14.97 -36.79
C ILE A 778 -7.69 15.34 -36.25
N LEU A 779 -6.98 16.28 -36.88
CA LEU A 779 -5.66 16.73 -36.38
C LEU A 779 -5.77 17.66 -35.16
N VAL A 780 -6.83 18.46 -35.09
CA VAL A 780 -7.20 19.23 -33.88
C VAL A 780 -7.45 18.28 -32.70
N ASP A 781 -8.32 17.29 -32.88
CA ASP A 781 -8.69 16.33 -31.84
C ASP A 781 -7.47 15.45 -31.44
N LEU A 782 -6.65 15.03 -32.41
CA LEU A 782 -5.40 14.30 -32.15
C LEU A 782 -4.41 15.09 -31.29
N ILE A 783 -4.10 16.35 -31.65
CA ILE A 783 -3.10 17.14 -30.93
C ILE A 783 -3.65 17.62 -29.57
N ALA A 784 -4.86 18.17 -29.55
CA ALA A 784 -5.44 18.77 -28.36
C ALA A 784 -5.84 17.74 -27.30
N GLU A 785 -6.49 16.65 -27.71
CA GLU A 785 -7.16 15.69 -26.83
C GLU A 785 -6.46 14.32 -26.83
N GLY A 786 -6.20 13.73 -28.01
CA GLY A 786 -5.57 12.41 -28.13
C GLY A 786 -4.10 12.33 -27.68
N LEU A 787 -3.38 13.46 -27.77
CA LEU A 787 -1.99 13.62 -27.31
C LEU A 787 -1.85 14.62 -26.15
N ASN A 788 -2.96 15.25 -25.75
CA ASN A 788 -3.09 16.11 -24.58
C ASN A 788 -2.19 17.36 -24.55
N PHE A 789 -1.92 17.99 -25.70
CA PHE A 789 -1.22 19.30 -25.74
C PHE A 789 -2.08 20.48 -25.29
N GLY A 790 -3.39 20.26 -25.08
CA GLY A 790 -4.33 21.26 -24.58
C GLY A 790 -5.04 22.06 -25.68
N LYS A 791 -6.29 22.45 -25.39
CA LYS A 791 -7.22 23.13 -26.32
C LYS A 791 -7.45 24.61 -25.99
N ILE A 792 -7.14 25.03 -24.76
CA ILE A 792 -7.36 26.39 -24.25
C ILE A 792 -6.02 26.96 -23.79
N GLU A 793 -5.37 26.29 -22.83
CA GLU A 793 -3.97 26.52 -22.47
C GLU A 793 -3.10 25.46 -23.13
N LYS A 794 -1.98 25.87 -23.76
CA LYS A 794 -1.00 24.95 -24.35
C LYS A 794 -0.04 24.44 -23.27
N ASN A 795 0.29 23.16 -23.31
CA ASN A 795 1.27 22.54 -22.41
C ASN A 795 2.13 21.51 -23.14
N ILE A 796 3.27 21.13 -22.56
CA ILE A 796 4.07 19.98 -22.98
C ILE A 796 3.62 18.75 -22.16
N PRO A 797 3.01 17.73 -22.78
CA PRO A 797 2.55 16.53 -22.08
C PRO A 797 3.67 15.79 -21.34
N ASN A 798 3.36 15.13 -20.21
CA ASN A 798 4.35 14.36 -19.45
C ASN A 798 5.05 13.26 -20.28
N TRP A 799 4.36 12.69 -21.27
CA TRP A 799 4.92 11.65 -22.14
C TRP A 799 6.08 12.17 -23.03
N ILE A 800 6.16 13.48 -23.30
CA ILE A 800 7.29 14.08 -24.05
C ILE A 800 8.60 13.91 -23.27
N LEU A 801 8.59 14.08 -21.94
CA LEU A 801 9.79 13.89 -21.11
C LEU A 801 10.27 12.42 -21.08
N GLN A 802 9.36 11.49 -21.37
CA GLN A 802 9.65 10.07 -21.47
C GLN A 802 10.17 9.66 -22.86
N LEU A 803 10.12 10.50 -23.88
CA LEU A 803 10.72 10.20 -25.18
C LEU A 803 12.26 10.05 -25.06
N PRO A 804 12.90 9.13 -25.79
CA PRO A 804 14.35 9.03 -25.83
C PRO A 804 14.97 10.30 -26.41
N GLN A 805 16.23 10.59 -26.04
CA GLN A 805 16.96 11.78 -26.51
C GLN A 805 16.89 11.97 -28.04
N THR A 806 16.98 10.89 -28.82
CA THR A 806 16.89 10.92 -30.29
C THR A 806 15.53 11.45 -30.80
N GLN A 807 14.44 11.11 -30.14
CA GLN A 807 13.10 11.61 -30.47
C GLN A 807 12.85 13.02 -29.89
N LEU A 808 13.46 13.33 -28.74
CA LEU A 808 13.45 14.69 -28.18
C LEU A 808 14.20 15.71 -29.05
N ILE A 809 15.27 15.31 -29.75
CA ILE A 809 15.98 16.18 -30.70
C ILE A 809 15.01 16.69 -31.77
N SER A 810 14.22 15.82 -32.40
CA SER A 810 13.24 16.25 -33.43
C SER A 810 12.19 17.22 -32.87
N PHE A 811 11.68 16.96 -31.66
CA PHE A 811 10.75 17.87 -30.97
C PHE A 811 11.39 19.23 -30.66
N LEU A 812 12.61 19.24 -30.12
CA LEU A 812 13.34 20.47 -29.82
C LEU A 812 13.74 21.24 -31.10
N GLN A 813 14.00 20.57 -32.22
CA GLN A 813 14.26 21.23 -33.51
C GLN A 813 13.03 22.03 -33.95
N GLY A 814 11.84 21.40 -33.92
CA GLY A 814 10.59 22.07 -34.27
C GLY A 814 10.28 23.25 -33.35
N LEU A 815 10.50 23.08 -32.04
CA LEU A 815 10.32 24.14 -31.05
C LEU A 815 11.29 25.32 -31.28
N ASN A 816 12.57 25.03 -31.56
CA ASN A 816 13.61 26.04 -31.81
C ASN A 816 13.36 26.80 -33.12
N GLU A 817 13.08 26.09 -34.21
CA GLU A 817 12.72 26.69 -35.50
C GLU A 817 11.43 27.51 -35.41
N GLY A 818 10.48 27.14 -34.54
CA GLY A 818 9.29 27.94 -34.25
C GLY A 818 9.56 29.17 -33.38
N ASN A 819 10.53 29.13 -32.47
CA ASN A 819 10.84 30.29 -31.60
C ASN A 819 11.52 31.45 -32.37
N ASN A 820 11.98 31.24 -33.61
CA ASN A 820 12.70 32.22 -34.43
C ASN A 820 13.88 32.89 -33.68
N VAL A 821 14.64 32.10 -32.91
CA VAL A 821 15.80 32.61 -32.17
C VAL A 821 16.95 32.86 -33.16
N VAL A 822 17.42 34.10 -33.21
CA VAL A 822 18.57 34.49 -34.02
C VAL A 822 19.82 33.80 -33.48
N GLU A 823 20.57 33.11 -34.35
CA GLU A 823 21.89 32.56 -34.03
C GLU A 823 22.84 33.68 -33.54
N ASP A 824 23.12 33.75 -32.24
CA ASP A 824 24.26 34.52 -31.75
C ASP A 824 25.56 33.77 -32.08
N ARG A 825 26.10 34.06 -33.26
CA ARG A 825 27.35 33.45 -33.77
C ARG A 825 28.61 33.81 -32.95
N LEU A 826 28.48 34.58 -31.87
CA LEU A 826 29.56 34.87 -30.91
C LEU A 826 29.42 34.06 -29.62
N ASN A 827 28.23 33.55 -29.28
CA ASN A 827 27.97 32.78 -28.06
C ASN A 827 27.09 31.56 -28.37
N PHE A 828 27.65 30.34 -28.25
CA PHE A 828 26.90 29.09 -28.42
C PHE A 828 25.94 28.89 -27.23
N ASN A 829 24.81 29.59 -27.31
CA ASN A 829 23.71 29.54 -26.34
C ASN A 829 22.46 29.01 -27.04
N ILE A 830 21.58 28.35 -26.28
CA ILE A 830 20.25 27.94 -26.71
C ILE A 830 19.23 28.67 -25.84
N GLU A 831 18.28 29.35 -26.46
CA GLU A 831 17.24 30.13 -25.77
C GLU A 831 15.85 29.67 -26.24
N PHE A 832 14.90 29.62 -25.31
CA PHE A 832 13.48 29.42 -25.59
C PHE A 832 12.67 30.48 -24.85
N LYS A 833 11.51 30.86 -25.41
CA LYS A 833 10.56 31.76 -24.76
C LYS A 833 9.18 31.12 -24.70
N SER A 834 8.47 31.32 -23.60
CA SER A 834 7.05 30.99 -23.49
C SER A 834 6.33 31.93 -22.52
N ASP A 835 5.08 32.22 -22.82
CA ASP A 835 4.07 32.79 -21.93
C ASP A 835 3.65 31.86 -20.78
N SER A 836 3.80 30.53 -20.94
CA SER A 836 3.42 29.54 -19.93
C SER A 836 4.58 29.10 -19.03
N GLN A 837 4.40 29.23 -17.71
CA GLN A 837 5.32 28.69 -16.71
C GLN A 837 5.42 27.16 -16.82
N ALA A 838 4.31 26.47 -17.13
CA ALA A 838 4.29 25.01 -17.25
C ALA A 838 5.19 24.55 -18.41
N ILE A 839 5.11 25.21 -19.58
CA ILE A 839 6.02 24.95 -20.70
C ILE A 839 7.47 25.23 -20.27
N ALA A 840 7.76 26.34 -19.59
CA ALA A 840 9.11 26.65 -19.11
C ALA A 840 9.66 25.59 -18.13
N GLU A 841 8.86 25.13 -17.16
CA GLU A 841 9.22 24.05 -16.23
C GLU A 841 9.50 22.74 -16.99
N LYS A 842 8.68 22.39 -18.00
CA LYS A 842 8.91 21.20 -18.83
C LYS A 842 10.17 21.29 -19.68
N LEU A 843 10.46 22.45 -20.28
CA LEU A 843 11.67 22.63 -21.09
C LEU A 843 12.95 22.52 -20.24
N VAL A 844 12.95 23.05 -19.02
CA VAL A 844 14.07 22.87 -18.07
C VAL A 844 14.30 21.39 -17.75
N LEU A 845 13.23 20.61 -17.51
CA LEU A 845 13.33 19.18 -17.24
C LEU A 845 13.79 18.36 -18.47
N ILE A 846 13.35 18.75 -19.68
CA ILE A 846 13.81 18.14 -20.94
C ILE A 846 15.29 18.44 -21.17
N LEU A 847 15.75 19.67 -20.95
CA LEU A 847 17.16 20.06 -21.11
C LEU A 847 18.06 19.36 -20.08
N ALA A 848 17.59 19.17 -18.85
CA ALA A 848 18.28 18.33 -17.87
C ALA A 848 18.42 16.87 -18.33
N LYS A 849 17.53 16.33 -19.18
CA LYS A 849 17.69 14.99 -19.78
C LYS A 849 18.87 14.91 -20.78
N PHE A 850 19.39 16.05 -21.26
CA PHE A 850 20.62 16.14 -22.04
C PHE A 850 21.85 16.50 -21.18
N GLY A 851 21.71 16.60 -19.85
CA GLY A 851 22.77 17.04 -18.95
C GLY A 851 22.98 18.56 -18.92
N LEU A 852 22.01 19.33 -19.43
CA LEU A 852 22.11 20.78 -19.61
C LEU A 852 21.35 21.54 -18.52
N VAL A 853 22.09 22.40 -17.80
CA VAL A 853 21.56 23.30 -16.79
C VAL A 853 21.00 24.53 -17.48
N ALA A 854 19.69 24.51 -17.67
CA ALA A 854 18.91 25.67 -18.09
C ALA A 854 18.64 26.61 -16.91
N SER A 855 18.83 27.91 -17.16
CA SER A 855 18.41 29.00 -16.27
C SER A 855 17.07 29.58 -16.74
N VAL A 856 16.25 30.04 -15.80
CA VAL A 856 14.94 30.66 -16.09
C VAL A 856 14.89 32.07 -15.52
N SER A 857 14.36 32.99 -16.32
CA SER A 857 14.09 34.38 -15.93
C SER A 857 12.69 34.80 -16.39
N GLU A 858 11.98 35.54 -15.56
CA GLU A 858 10.73 36.20 -15.94
C GLU A 858 11.04 37.57 -16.54
N ILE A 859 10.38 37.90 -17.66
CA ILE A 859 10.52 39.17 -18.38
C ILE A 859 9.11 39.70 -18.67
N GLU A 860 8.83 40.93 -18.25
CA GLU A 860 7.59 41.63 -18.62
C GLU A 860 7.72 42.19 -20.04
N VAL A 861 6.78 41.85 -20.92
CA VAL A 861 6.74 42.28 -22.32
C VAL A 861 5.35 42.78 -22.66
N LYS A 862 5.15 44.11 -22.57
CA LYS A 862 3.85 44.78 -22.81
C LYS A 862 2.74 44.29 -21.86
N ASP A 863 3.03 44.30 -20.56
CA ASP A 863 2.15 43.86 -19.47
C ASP A 863 1.90 42.33 -19.40
N ASP A 864 2.29 41.55 -20.42
CA ASP A 864 2.33 40.09 -20.38
C ASP A 864 3.64 39.56 -19.75
N LYS A 865 3.56 38.45 -18.99
CA LYS A 865 4.75 37.73 -18.50
C LYS A 865 5.29 36.75 -19.55
N VAL A 866 6.60 36.78 -19.77
CA VAL A 866 7.32 35.83 -20.63
C VAL A 866 8.45 35.18 -19.85
N TYR A 867 8.43 33.86 -19.77
CA TYR A 867 9.51 33.03 -19.23
C TYR A 867 10.57 32.84 -20.32
N ARG A 868 11.78 33.33 -20.07
CA ARG A 868 12.98 33.11 -20.89
C ARG A 868 13.80 31.99 -20.26
N ILE A 869 13.92 30.88 -20.98
CA ILE A 869 14.74 29.72 -20.63
C ILE A 869 16.02 29.83 -21.45
N ILE A 870 17.19 29.84 -20.82
CA ILE A 870 18.48 29.91 -21.55
C ILE A 870 19.50 28.93 -20.97
N VAL A 871 20.15 28.20 -21.88
CA VAL A 871 21.33 27.36 -21.65
C VAL A 871 22.53 28.11 -22.22
N GLU A 872 23.48 28.47 -21.35
CA GLU A 872 24.67 29.24 -21.71
C GLU A 872 25.94 28.38 -21.65
N GLY A 873 26.94 28.73 -22.46
CA GLY A 873 28.30 28.19 -22.36
C GLY A 873 28.49 26.82 -23.04
N LEU A 874 27.77 26.54 -24.11
CA LEU A 874 27.92 25.30 -24.88
C LEU A 874 29.15 25.35 -25.80
N GLU A 875 29.53 24.20 -26.37
CA GLU A 875 30.56 24.11 -27.43
C GLU A 875 29.99 24.20 -28.86
N ASP A 876 28.68 24.00 -29.00
CA ASP A 876 27.87 24.11 -30.22
C ASP A 876 26.43 24.42 -29.78
N ASN A 877 25.63 25.05 -30.64
CA ASN A 877 24.21 25.32 -30.40
C ASN A 877 23.26 24.64 -31.40
N ASN A 878 23.77 23.77 -32.29
CA ASN A 878 22.91 22.92 -33.11
C ASN A 878 22.14 21.90 -32.25
N ILE A 879 20.81 21.96 -32.32
CA ILE A 879 19.88 21.05 -31.63
C ILE A 879 20.13 19.58 -31.98
N GLU A 880 20.60 19.27 -33.20
CA GLU A 880 20.92 17.91 -33.63
C GLU A 880 22.05 17.25 -32.83
N ASN A 881 22.95 18.07 -32.28
CA ASN A 881 24.14 17.61 -31.58
C ASN A 881 23.94 17.49 -30.06
N LEU A 882 22.77 17.82 -29.51
CA LEU A 882 22.53 17.96 -28.06
C LEU A 882 23.02 16.78 -27.20
N SER A 883 22.84 15.53 -27.64
CA SER A 883 23.34 14.33 -26.94
C SER A 883 24.87 14.25 -26.80
N ASN A 884 25.63 15.09 -27.52
CA ASN A 884 27.09 15.11 -27.55
C ASN A 884 27.69 16.47 -27.12
N ILE A 885 26.85 17.50 -26.89
CA ILE A 885 27.30 18.84 -26.54
C ILE A 885 27.66 18.91 -25.06
N GLN A 886 28.81 19.51 -24.74
CA GLN A 886 29.19 19.82 -23.35
C GLN A 886 28.85 21.26 -22.99
N GLN A 887 28.38 21.48 -21.76
CA GLN A 887 28.13 22.80 -21.18
C GLN A 887 29.23 23.17 -20.18
N LYS A 888 29.84 24.34 -20.35
CA LYS A 888 30.85 24.91 -19.45
C LYS A 888 30.20 25.82 -18.41
N ILE A 889 29.72 25.22 -17.34
CA ILE A 889 29.09 25.92 -16.21
C ILE A 889 30.19 26.49 -15.29
N SER A 890 29.95 27.68 -14.71
CA SER A 890 30.90 28.38 -13.83
C SER A 890 30.86 27.93 -12.36
N ALA A 891 29.80 27.23 -11.95
CA ALA A 891 29.70 26.57 -10.65
C ALA A 891 30.39 25.20 -10.66
N LYS A 892 30.65 24.64 -9.47
CA LYS A 892 31.05 23.23 -9.36
C LYS A 892 29.84 22.30 -9.60
N SER A 893 30.15 21.09 -10.03
CA SER A 893 29.21 19.96 -10.06
C SER A 893 29.80 18.74 -9.37
N THR A 894 28.93 17.90 -8.81
CA THR A 894 29.26 16.60 -8.19
C THR A 894 28.28 15.57 -8.75
N GLY A 895 28.77 14.61 -9.53
CA GLY A 895 27.92 13.63 -10.21
C GLY A 895 26.99 14.28 -11.24
N ASP A 896 25.69 14.30 -10.95
CA ASP A 896 24.59 14.94 -11.69
C ASP A 896 23.98 16.12 -10.90
N ILE A 897 24.61 16.53 -9.80
CA ILE A 897 24.23 17.72 -9.02
C ILE A 897 25.12 18.89 -9.46
N VAL A 898 24.54 20.05 -9.74
CA VAL A 898 25.26 21.32 -9.84
C VAL A 898 24.93 22.19 -8.62
N TRP A 899 25.92 22.93 -8.14
CA TRP A 899 25.83 23.71 -6.90
C TRP A 899 25.39 25.14 -7.20
N ALA A 900 24.07 25.36 -7.20
CA ALA A 900 23.43 26.63 -7.54
C ALA A 900 23.46 27.61 -6.37
N LYS A 901 23.92 28.85 -6.61
CA LYS A 901 23.89 29.90 -5.59
C LYS A 901 22.49 30.39 -5.33
N ILE A 902 22.17 30.58 -4.05
CA ILE A 902 20.96 31.27 -3.57
C ILE A 902 21.06 32.77 -3.92
N GLU A 903 20.07 33.27 -4.64
CA GLU A 903 19.86 34.67 -5.01
C GLU A 903 19.03 35.41 -3.93
N SER A 904 17.92 34.81 -3.50
CA SER A 904 17.07 35.36 -2.42
C SER A 904 16.54 34.26 -1.49
N ILE A 905 16.26 34.68 -0.26
CA ILE A 905 15.51 33.91 0.72
C ILE A 905 14.44 34.85 1.29
N GLU A 906 13.17 34.45 1.19
CA GLU A 906 12.02 35.24 1.63
C GLU A 906 11.27 34.48 2.74
N GLU A 907 11.19 35.07 3.92
CA GLU A 907 10.42 34.52 5.05
C GLU A 907 8.91 34.73 4.84
N PHE A 908 8.12 33.69 5.12
CA PHE A 908 6.66 33.75 5.15
C PHE A 908 6.09 32.91 6.30
N GLU A 909 4.81 33.11 6.65
CA GLU A 909 4.11 32.24 7.61
C GLU A 909 3.43 31.09 6.86
N ILE A 910 3.67 29.85 7.29
CA ILE A 910 2.91 28.67 6.88
C ILE A 910 1.81 28.45 7.92
N ASP A 911 0.57 28.35 7.45
CA ASP A 911 -0.62 28.00 8.25
C ASP A 911 -1.50 27.05 7.43
N ASP A 912 -0.89 25.97 6.95
CA ASP A 912 -1.43 25.07 5.92
C ASP A 912 -0.84 23.65 6.08
N TYR A 913 -1.25 22.75 5.20
CA TYR A 913 -0.70 21.41 5.08
C TYR A 913 0.69 21.40 4.48
N VAL A 914 1.54 20.59 5.10
CA VAL A 914 2.92 20.32 4.74
C VAL A 914 3.13 18.81 4.57
N TYR A 915 3.82 18.45 3.50
CA TYR A 915 3.93 17.12 2.92
C TYR A 915 5.38 16.65 2.92
N ASP A 916 5.68 15.40 2.56
CA ASP A 916 7.07 14.96 2.38
C ASP A 916 7.13 13.69 1.52
N PHE A 917 8.30 13.32 0.99
CA PHE A 917 8.52 12.02 0.36
C PHE A 917 9.58 11.20 1.11
N SER A 918 9.15 10.02 1.54
CA SER A 918 10.06 8.98 2.00
C SER A 918 10.54 8.16 0.79
N VAL A 919 11.75 8.45 0.27
CA VAL A 919 12.39 7.77 -0.89
C VAL A 919 13.56 6.85 -0.49
N PRO A 920 13.46 5.52 -0.65
CA PRO A 920 14.51 4.64 -0.16
C PRO A 920 15.85 4.59 -0.86
N ASN A 921 16.87 4.48 -0.04
CA ASN A 921 18.31 4.45 -0.27
C ASN A 921 18.96 5.76 -0.75
N TYR A 922 18.16 6.83 -0.86
CA TYR A 922 18.62 8.11 -1.41
C TYR A 922 18.36 9.28 -0.48
N GLU A 923 17.31 9.22 0.35
CA GLU A 923 16.99 10.21 1.40
C GLU A 923 16.51 11.56 0.87
N ASN A 924 16.43 11.69 -0.44
CA ASN A 924 16.14 12.93 -1.15
C ASN A 924 15.16 12.67 -2.30
N PHE A 925 14.53 13.73 -2.80
CA PHE A 925 13.66 13.74 -3.98
C PHE A 925 13.79 15.08 -4.71
N ILE A 926 13.45 15.14 -5.99
CA ILE A 926 13.36 16.41 -6.72
C ILE A 926 12.02 17.12 -6.39
N GLY A 927 12.10 18.15 -5.54
CA GLY A 927 11.00 19.06 -5.20
C GLY A 927 11.28 20.52 -5.56
N GLY A 928 10.24 21.37 -5.55
CA GLY A 928 10.34 22.79 -5.93
C GLY A 928 10.21 23.04 -7.43
N SER A 929 9.79 24.25 -7.81
CA SER A 929 9.79 24.67 -9.21
C SER A 929 11.22 24.63 -9.77
N TYR A 930 11.37 23.92 -10.88
CA TYR A 930 12.63 23.65 -11.56
C TYR A 930 13.67 22.74 -10.83
N GLY A 931 13.40 22.28 -9.58
CA GLY A 931 14.00 21.08 -8.90
C GLY A 931 15.19 21.25 -7.90
N ILE A 932 15.05 20.75 -6.64
CA ILE A 932 15.94 20.82 -5.42
C ILE A 932 15.70 19.58 -4.45
N PHE A 933 16.45 19.30 -3.34
CA PHE A 933 16.58 17.99 -2.56
C PHE A 933 16.61 18.02 -0.94
N ALA A 934 16.47 16.90 -0.14
CA ALA A 934 16.27 16.76 1.40
C ALA A 934 16.95 15.53 2.22
N HIS A 935 16.92 15.35 3.60
CA HIS A 935 17.54 14.18 4.43
C HIS A 935 17.45 14.14 6.05
N ASN A 936 17.56 12.99 6.85
CA ASN A 936 17.74 12.82 8.38
C ASN A 936 18.48 11.54 9.11
N THR A 937 18.16 11.00 10.37
CA THR A 937 19.09 10.64 11.57
C THR A 937 18.89 9.37 12.56
N TYR A 938 19.68 8.79 13.57
CA TYR A 938 21.11 8.35 13.97
C TYR A 938 21.26 7.39 15.26
N GLY A 939 22.42 6.71 15.61
CA GLY A 939 22.66 6.03 16.97
C GLY A 939 23.72 4.85 17.27
N PRO A 940 24.84 4.98 18.08
CA PRO A 940 26.02 4.03 18.23
C PRO A 940 26.12 2.91 19.30
N ARG A 941 26.90 1.81 19.09
CA ARG A 941 27.01 0.58 19.98
C ARG A 941 25.69 -0.17 20.22
N MET A 942 24.67 0.16 19.44
CA MET A 942 23.42 -0.59 19.37
C MET A 942 23.69 -2.01 18.86
N LEU A 943 22.82 -2.97 19.19
CA LEU A 943 22.91 -4.30 18.60
C LEU A 943 22.61 -4.20 17.11
N GLU A 944 23.06 -5.17 16.32
CA GLU A 944 22.78 -5.19 14.89
C GLU A 944 21.31 -5.53 14.61
N ASN A 945 20.85 -6.65 15.15
CA ASN A 945 19.49 -7.14 14.95
C ASN A 945 18.56 -6.62 16.07
N ASP A 946 18.71 -5.35 16.47
CA ASP A 946 18.03 -4.77 17.63
C ASP A 946 16.52 -4.50 17.40
N GLY A 947 15.97 -4.77 16.22
CA GLY A 947 14.56 -4.51 15.89
C GLY A 947 14.19 -3.02 15.82
N ARG A 948 15.15 -2.13 16.06
CA ARG A 948 15.00 -0.68 15.98
C ARG A 948 15.61 -0.21 14.67
N VAL A 949 14.91 0.72 14.03
CA VAL A 949 15.17 1.27 12.70
C VAL A 949 16.66 1.57 12.42
N VAL A 950 17.32 2.38 13.26
CA VAL A 950 18.76 2.72 13.14
C VAL A 950 19.66 1.48 13.04
N SER A 951 19.52 0.58 14.01
CA SER A 951 20.33 -0.64 14.15
C SER A 951 20.10 -1.61 13.00
N ASN A 952 18.82 -1.88 12.68
CA ASN A 952 18.43 -2.79 11.62
C ASN A 952 19.05 -2.36 10.30
N PHE A 953 18.89 -1.09 9.94
CA PHE A 953 19.43 -0.55 8.69
C PHE A 953 20.96 -0.62 8.62
N ILE A 954 21.70 -0.30 9.69
CA ILE A 954 23.18 -0.37 9.66
C ILE A 954 23.65 -1.82 9.56
N ALA A 955 22.97 -2.74 10.22
CA ALA A 955 23.24 -4.17 10.14
C ALA A 955 22.88 -4.78 8.78
N GLN A 956 21.71 -4.45 8.24
CA GLN A 956 21.22 -4.90 6.94
C GLN A 956 22.18 -4.41 5.84
N ALA A 957 22.49 -3.11 5.84
CA ALA A 957 23.47 -2.52 4.94
C ALA A 957 24.86 -3.19 5.05
N LEU A 958 25.47 -3.28 6.25
CA LEU A 958 26.80 -3.91 6.40
C LEU A 958 26.84 -5.39 6.01
N LYS A 959 25.69 -6.09 6.01
CA LYS A 959 25.57 -7.51 5.66
C LYS A 959 25.14 -7.73 4.20
N GLY A 960 24.89 -6.67 3.43
CA GLY A 960 24.35 -6.77 2.06
C GLY A 960 22.94 -7.34 1.99
N ILE A 961 22.17 -7.19 3.08
CA ILE A 961 20.77 -7.63 3.19
C ILE A 961 19.89 -6.42 2.87
N PRO A 962 18.76 -6.58 2.16
CA PRO A 962 17.81 -5.50 1.96
C PRO A 962 17.35 -4.94 3.31
N LEU A 963 17.53 -3.63 3.50
CA LEU A 963 17.02 -2.82 4.60
C LEU A 963 15.47 -2.87 4.57
N THR A 964 14.78 -2.86 5.72
CA THR A 964 13.31 -3.04 5.75
C THR A 964 12.55 -1.93 6.49
N VAL A 965 11.66 -1.26 5.77
CA VAL A 965 10.81 -0.16 6.22
C VAL A 965 9.41 -0.68 6.53
N TYR A 966 8.76 -0.09 7.55
CA TYR A 966 7.44 -0.54 8.03
C TYR A 966 6.40 0.57 7.93
N GLY A 967 5.23 0.16 7.47
CA GLY A 967 4.29 1.07 6.85
C GLY A 967 4.96 1.80 5.71
N ASP A 968 4.67 3.08 5.69
CA ASP A 968 5.06 4.01 4.67
C ASP A 968 6.24 4.89 5.19
N GLY A 969 6.55 4.94 6.50
CA GLY A 969 7.78 5.57 7.04
C GLY A 969 7.66 7.05 7.45
N SER A 970 6.41 7.46 7.64
CA SER A 970 5.70 8.83 7.74
C SER A 970 5.94 9.02 9.30
N GLN A 971 5.69 7.96 10.09
CA GLN A 971 5.62 7.97 11.53
C GLN A 971 6.89 8.49 12.20
N THR A 972 6.68 9.28 13.24
CA THR A 972 7.57 10.38 13.58
C THR A 972 8.36 10.04 14.86
N ARG A 973 9.72 10.08 14.83
CA ARG A 973 10.53 9.22 15.71
C ARG A 973 11.85 9.77 16.23
N SER A 974 12.08 9.62 17.54
CA SER A 974 13.32 10.11 18.14
C SER A 974 14.52 9.33 17.73
N PHE A 975 15.52 10.11 17.39
CA PHE A 975 16.89 9.73 17.52
C PHE A 975 17.56 10.88 18.28
N CYS A 976 18.16 10.56 19.42
CA CYS A 976 18.95 11.47 20.26
C CYS A 976 20.31 10.81 20.47
N TYR A 977 21.40 11.56 20.34
CA TYR A 977 22.71 10.94 20.32
C TYR A 977 23.07 10.29 21.66
N VAL A 978 23.86 9.22 21.62
CA VAL A 978 24.19 8.45 22.82
C VAL A 978 25.02 9.23 23.84
N SER A 979 25.93 10.11 23.41
CA SER A 979 26.72 10.89 24.37
C SER A 979 25.88 11.95 25.08
N ASP A 980 24.91 12.57 24.39
CA ASP A 980 23.94 13.48 25.01
C ASP A 980 23.10 12.75 26.06
N LEU A 981 22.56 11.58 25.72
CA LEU A 981 21.82 10.71 26.65
C LEU A 981 22.65 10.33 27.89
N VAL A 982 23.90 9.87 27.69
CA VAL A 982 24.78 9.42 28.79
C VAL A 982 25.22 10.58 29.67
N GLU A 983 25.53 11.75 29.11
CA GLU A 983 25.79 12.98 29.87
C GLU A 983 24.56 13.40 30.69
N GLY A 984 23.36 13.28 30.12
CA GLY A 984 22.09 13.46 30.83
C GLY A 984 21.91 12.49 32.00
N PHE A 985 22.26 11.21 31.82
CA PHE A 985 22.17 10.20 32.89
C PHE A 985 23.12 10.51 34.05
N ILE A 986 24.36 10.94 33.77
CA ILE A 986 25.37 11.26 34.78
C ILE A 986 24.97 12.53 35.55
N ARG A 987 24.43 13.54 34.87
CA ARG A 987 23.87 14.73 35.54
C ARG A 987 22.73 14.34 36.47
N LEU A 988 21.79 13.52 35.99
CA LEU A 988 20.65 13.07 36.77
C LEU A 988 21.06 12.23 37.99
N MET A 989 22.07 11.36 37.88
CA MET A 989 22.63 10.62 39.03
C MET A 989 23.25 11.54 40.09
N ASN A 990 23.98 12.57 39.66
CA ASN A 990 24.73 13.44 40.58
C ASN A 990 23.89 14.59 41.16
N GLN A 991 22.76 14.96 40.54
CA GLN A 991 21.75 15.84 41.13
C GLN A 991 20.95 15.15 42.23
N ASP A 992 20.33 15.94 43.12
CA ASP A 992 19.48 15.45 44.22
C ASP A 992 17.97 15.42 43.90
N PHE A 993 17.60 15.62 42.63
CA PHE A 993 16.20 15.55 42.18
C PHE A 993 15.66 14.11 42.19
N ILE A 994 14.53 13.89 42.87
CA ILE A 994 13.88 12.57 42.96
C ILE A 994 12.56 12.59 42.17
N GLY A 995 12.60 12.07 40.95
CA GLY A 995 11.47 11.99 40.03
C GLY A 995 11.89 11.54 38.63
N PRO A 996 10.93 11.31 37.71
CA PRO A 996 11.20 11.08 36.29
C PRO A 996 11.55 12.38 35.55
N VAL A 997 12.45 12.26 34.57
CA VAL A 997 12.93 13.37 33.70
C VAL A 997 13.06 12.87 32.25
N ASN A 998 12.35 13.47 31.29
CA ASN A 998 12.56 13.19 29.87
C ASN A 998 13.97 13.67 29.46
N ILE A 999 14.73 12.85 28.74
CA ILE A 999 16.07 13.17 28.20
C ILE A 999 16.11 12.64 26.77
N GLY A 1000 15.96 13.54 25.81
CA GLY A 1000 15.88 13.21 24.40
C GLY A 1000 15.95 14.45 23.52
N ASN A 1001 15.82 14.25 22.20
CA ASN A 1001 15.76 15.33 21.22
C ASN A 1001 14.31 15.82 21.09
N PRO A 1002 14.02 17.13 21.21
CA PRO A 1002 12.70 17.70 20.97
C PRO A 1002 12.50 18.25 19.55
N GLY A 1003 13.55 18.21 18.72
CA GLY A 1003 13.42 18.40 17.27
C GLY A 1003 12.54 17.31 16.67
N GLU A 1004 12.27 17.38 15.38
CA GLU A 1004 11.30 16.51 14.72
C GLU A 1004 11.92 15.95 13.39
N TYR A 1005 11.87 14.60 13.15
CA TYR A 1005 12.35 13.83 11.97
C TYR A 1005 11.49 12.54 11.68
N THR A 1006 11.37 12.01 10.43
CA THR A 1006 10.60 10.75 10.12
C THR A 1006 11.36 9.40 10.28
N ILE A 1007 10.69 8.27 10.02
CA ILE A 1007 11.28 6.92 10.00
C ILE A 1007 12.17 6.67 8.79
N LEU A 1008 11.76 7.09 7.59
CA LEU A 1008 12.55 6.74 6.41
C LEU A 1008 13.76 7.64 6.28
N GLU A 1009 13.67 8.94 6.56
CA GLU A 1009 14.77 9.90 6.35
C GLU A 1009 16.09 9.56 7.10
N LEU A 1010 16.08 8.51 7.92
CA LEU A 1010 17.23 7.89 8.60
C LEU A 1010 17.91 6.78 7.77
N ALA A 1011 17.15 6.03 6.99
CA ALA A 1011 17.48 4.69 6.52
C ALA A 1011 18.67 4.66 5.56
N HIS A 1012 18.98 5.77 4.92
CA HIS A 1012 19.96 5.91 3.85
C HIS A 1012 21.08 6.86 4.18
N THR A 1013 20.84 7.82 5.06
CA THR A 1013 21.93 8.40 5.86
C THR A 1013 22.68 7.26 6.57
N ILE A 1014 22.01 6.16 6.88
CA ILE A 1014 22.64 4.87 7.13
C ILE A 1014 23.23 4.23 5.86
N GLN A 1015 22.42 3.85 4.88
CA GLN A 1015 22.85 3.06 3.72
C GLN A 1015 24.07 3.65 2.98
N HIS A 1016 24.05 4.94 2.61
CA HIS A 1016 25.17 5.68 2.02
C HIS A 1016 26.44 5.64 2.88
N MET A 1017 26.31 5.86 4.20
CA MET A 1017 27.45 5.88 5.10
C MET A 1017 27.99 4.46 5.41
N VAL A 1018 27.22 3.42 5.08
CA VAL A 1018 27.49 2.00 5.37
C VAL A 1018 27.96 1.19 4.16
N ASN A 1019 27.06 0.96 3.21
CA ASN A 1019 27.15 0.04 2.07
C ASN A 1019 26.05 0.42 1.04
N PRO A 1020 26.39 1.18 -0.01
CA PRO A 1020 25.40 1.70 -0.97
C PRO A 1020 24.75 0.66 -1.88
N ASP A 1021 25.29 -0.56 -1.94
CA ASP A 1021 24.71 -1.66 -2.74
C ASP A 1021 23.48 -2.31 -2.07
N ALA A 1022 23.18 -2.01 -0.80
CA ALA A 1022 22.14 -2.69 -0.04
C ALA A 1022 20.73 -2.13 -0.35
N GLU A 1023 19.85 -2.96 -0.89
CA GLU A 1023 18.46 -2.67 -1.30
C GLU A 1023 17.53 -2.21 -0.14
N ILE A 1024 16.37 -1.60 -0.41
CA ILE A 1024 15.28 -1.41 0.58
C ILE A 1024 14.01 -2.15 0.16
N THR A 1025 13.30 -2.67 1.17
CA THR A 1025 12.02 -3.38 1.07
C THR A 1025 10.97 -2.78 2.02
N TYR A 1026 9.70 -2.81 1.62
CA TYR A 1026 8.56 -2.30 2.41
C TYR A 1026 7.71 -3.42 3.03
N LYS A 1027 7.01 -3.09 4.12
CA LYS A 1027 5.98 -3.93 4.75
C LYS A 1027 4.85 -3.06 5.34
N PRO A 1028 3.63 -3.57 5.54
CA PRO A 1028 2.53 -2.81 6.15
C PRO A 1028 2.86 -2.20 7.52
N LEU A 1029 2.14 -1.14 7.92
CA LEU A 1029 2.35 -0.47 9.21
C LEU A 1029 1.80 -1.34 10.35
N PRO A 1030 2.61 -1.70 11.38
CA PRO A 1030 2.10 -2.44 12.53
C PRO A 1030 1.06 -1.62 13.31
N GLN A 1031 -0.06 -2.25 13.67
CA GLN A 1031 -1.19 -1.56 14.30
C GLN A 1031 -0.84 -0.96 15.70
N ASP A 1032 0.22 -1.46 16.33
CA ASP A 1032 0.73 -1.03 17.64
C ASP A 1032 1.86 0.02 17.57
N ASP A 1033 2.22 0.55 16.39
CA ASP A 1033 3.31 1.55 16.23
C ASP A 1033 2.75 2.99 16.30
N PRO A 1034 2.97 3.75 17.40
CA PRO A 1034 2.25 5.01 17.67
C PRO A 1034 2.64 6.13 16.70
N LYS A 1035 1.64 6.84 16.16
CA LYS A 1035 1.82 7.65 14.94
C LYS A 1035 2.72 8.87 15.13
N GLN A 1036 2.52 9.61 16.22
CA GLN A 1036 3.47 10.62 16.68
C GLN A 1036 4.05 10.24 18.04
N ARG A 1037 5.23 10.77 18.31
CA ARG A 1037 5.94 10.70 19.57
C ARG A 1037 6.68 12.06 19.67
N GLN A 1038 6.55 12.88 20.73
CA GLN A 1038 7.35 14.14 20.94
C GLN A 1038 7.69 14.38 22.45
N PRO A 1039 8.90 14.82 22.89
CA PRO A 1039 9.23 15.01 24.31
C PRO A 1039 9.00 16.44 24.80
N ASP A 1040 8.51 16.60 26.03
CA ASP A 1040 8.80 17.80 26.81
C ASP A 1040 10.08 17.59 27.64
N ILE A 1041 11.19 18.25 27.28
CA ILE A 1041 12.46 18.19 28.04
C ILE A 1041 12.60 19.27 29.13
N THR A 1042 11.53 19.98 29.49
CA THR A 1042 11.55 21.11 30.45
C THR A 1042 12.17 20.72 31.80
N ARG A 1043 11.98 19.49 32.30
CA ARG A 1043 12.64 19.05 33.55
C ARG A 1043 14.14 18.87 33.41
N ALA A 1044 14.62 18.37 32.27
CA ALA A 1044 16.06 18.23 32.04
C ALA A 1044 16.74 19.60 31.94
N LYS A 1045 16.14 20.55 31.23
CA LYS A 1045 16.62 21.94 31.20
C LYS A 1045 16.60 22.56 32.61
N LYS A 1046 15.49 22.43 33.35
CA LYS A 1046 15.31 23.04 34.68
C LYS A 1046 16.17 22.46 35.79
N TYR A 1047 16.26 21.13 35.91
CA TYR A 1047 16.89 20.47 37.06
C TYR A 1047 18.30 19.91 36.76
N LEU A 1048 18.65 19.71 35.48
CA LEU A 1048 19.95 19.16 35.07
C LEU A 1048 20.80 20.16 34.25
N GLY A 1049 20.22 21.29 33.83
CA GLY A 1049 20.85 22.23 32.89
C GLY A 1049 21.21 21.56 31.56
N TRP A 1050 20.41 20.56 31.15
CA TRP A 1050 20.72 19.66 30.03
C TRP A 1050 19.77 19.87 28.84
N GLU A 1051 20.34 19.81 27.65
CA GLU A 1051 19.70 19.71 26.35
C GLU A 1051 20.66 18.95 25.40
N PRO A 1052 20.18 18.31 24.32
CA PRO A 1052 21.05 17.59 23.38
C PRO A 1052 21.95 18.55 22.59
N THR A 1053 23.14 18.07 22.20
CA THR A 1053 24.19 18.90 21.60
C THR A 1053 24.85 18.31 20.35
N VAL A 1054 24.73 17.00 20.09
CA VAL A 1054 25.40 16.34 18.95
C VAL A 1054 24.47 16.21 17.76
N PRO A 1055 24.78 16.84 16.61
CA PRO A 1055 23.97 16.75 15.40
C PRO A 1055 23.94 15.37 14.77
N LEU A 1056 22.93 15.23 13.93
CA LEU A 1056 22.46 14.03 13.27
C LEU A 1056 23.56 13.21 12.53
N GLN A 1057 24.35 13.82 11.66
CA GLN A 1057 25.27 13.06 10.80
C GLN A 1057 26.55 12.62 11.54
N GLU A 1058 27.00 13.45 12.49
CA GLU A 1058 28.20 13.17 13.31
C GLU A 1058 28.04 11.87 14.10
N GLY A 1059 26.86 11.66 14.68
CA GLY A 1059 26.58 10.45 15.42
C GLY A 1059 26.39 9.19 14.57
N LEU A 1060 25.90 9.29 13.32
CA LEU A 1060 25.85 8.13 12.42
C LEU A 1060 27.25 7.66 12.05
N LYS A 1061 28.17 8.57 11.74
CA LYS A 1061 29.57 8.26 11.45
C LYS A 1061 30.22 7.42 12.55
N LEU A 1062 30.00 7.83 13.81
CA LEU A 1062 30.49 7.14 15.01
C LEU A 1062 29.72 5.84 15.31
N THR A 1063 28.46 5.72 14.87
CA THR A 1063 27.68 4.48 14.93
C THR A 1063 28.24 3.42 13.99
N ILE A 1064 28.40 3.82 12.74
CA ILE A 1064 28.62 2.92 11.62
C ILE A 1064 30.00 2.29 11.70
N GLU A 1065 31.01 3.05 12.11
CA GLU A 1065 32.36 2.51 12.26
C GLU A 1065 32.44 1.47 13.40
N ASP A 1066 31.70 1.65 14.50
CA ASP A 1066 31.60 0.65 15.57
C ASP A 1066 30.91 -0.67 15.13
N PHE A 1067 29.91 -0.59 14.25
CA PHE A 1067 29.30 -1.79 13.64
C PHE A 1067 30.26 -2.42 12.62
N ARG A 1068 30.90 -1.61 11.76
CA ARG A 1068 31.83 -2.03 10.70
C ARG A 1068 33.08 -2.70 11.27
N GLU A 1069 33.56 -2.26 12.43
CA GLU A 1069 34.69 -2.88 13.13
C GLU A 1069 34.36 -4.30 13.60
N ARG A 1070 33.20 -4.53 14.26
CA ARG A 1070 32.86 -5.86 14.76
C ARG A 1070 32.48 -6.85 13.66
N LEU A 1071 31.77 -6.42 12.62
CA LEU A 1071 31.40 -7.30 11.51
C LEU A 1071 32.58 -7.73 10.63
N LYS A 1072 33.72 -7.03 10.69
CA LYS A 1072 34.99 -7.50 10.10
C LYS A 1072 35.75 -8.53 10.95
N ASN A 1073 35.34 -8.73 12.21
CA ASN A 1073 36.06 -9.57 13.19
C ASN A 1073 35.29 -10.83 13.62
N GLU A 1074 34.11 -11.10 13.04
CA GLU A 1074 33.48 -12.42 13.16
C GLU A 1074 34.21 -13.43 12.24
N PRO A 1075 34.52 -14.66 12.71
CA PRO A 1075 34.97 -15.71 11.82
C PRO A 1075 33.82 -16.12 10.87
N PRO A 1076 34.10 -16.43 9.59
CA PRO A 1076 33.06 -16.90 8.69
C PRO A 1076 32.47 -18.21 9.21
N ASN A 1077 31.17 -18.20 9.56
CA ASN A 1077 30.49 -19.36 10.09
C ASN A 1077 30.29 -20.45 9.02
N SER A 1078 30.24 -21.70 9.49
CA SER A 1078 30.16 -22.95 8.73
C SER A 1078 29.00 -23.82 9.19
#